data_AF-A0A8E6B7B4-F1
#
_entry.id   AF-A0A8E6B7B4-F1
#
_cell.length_a   1.000
_cell.length_b   1.000
_cell.length_c   1.000
_cell.angle_alpha   90.00
_cell.angle_beta   90.00
_cell.angle_gamma   90.00
#
_symmetry.space_group_name_H-M   'P 1'
#
loop_
_entity.id
_entity.type
_entity.pdbx_description
1 polymer ?
#
loop_
_entity_poly.entity_id
_entity_poly.type
_entity_poly.pdbx_seq_one_letter_code
_entity_poly.pdbx_strand_id
1 'polypeptide(L)'
;MIRYLCRFALTLSLAFVASGSLRAQTYSWGTAVSGDWNSSNWTPAGVPNSSNDVIVSVGTTTPYTVTISSFQSANSLTISNSQATVLSNAGSTSGFGVGTLTVSAGTFNQTSGTLNLGGAATFQTMGALSFNGGTIAGSGSSITVSNFGTMSWSSGILQTTLTIGIQGSLTMGSGTQTLQSPGIINLGAKMDFGTTSGNLYINGGTLNLNSGAIINSQNNLGTISMDSGLISVNANVSSAANLSLIAPTSAVPSSVAGTAILTVNGAFNWNNSQASIDGSVTIKANGGGTWSSAYSRNISTGNVLLNNGIFNWSNGNINFTDNGSLSISGAGTLQLNDNSSIVVTSGSPTFTNAGLFSKSGGTGNSSLDAALTFTNSGTILISSGSLTINSVATNTGTLNIQSGGTINIGGTTTFSTGTTLTGTGTLAVNTLSSLIVDASGNTITAPTGMTFTNAGSLTIKNANFTLSASSTNSGSIAISSQGILTIAGQTIFTTGTSLSGYAGTTGALNIASGGTLTVNVPSSNLIVPANMTFTNAGTVSVTGGTLSIDNSANLSNFNSATNFLVNGTWQVNNATLDFGTRQIGTIASNTTVILSGSSATFAAISNLSKVSGSLQVTGGASYTTGSSLLVNGTLTVGAGSSVSSVGQVAINSNGTLIGSGSLPTGFALSSTGTIKPDSTLGILSAANSLINGGTFVVGINSWTSTPVAGTNYNQLAGITGSSSLTFNGAGTNSITIKVNSLTATNTAGAISGFDNTQVRTWVIADFGGGISAFNNNLFKIDTTGFQNNLGGGNFYLSLDSTQTEILLEFVPLPEPTSILAVAGIGSLVWVRRNRSKRAKNAIAV
;
A
#
# COMPACT_ATOMS: atom_id res chain seq x y z
N MET A 1 -11.03 -111.48 -23.63
CA MET A 1 -10.15 -111.90 -24.75
C MET A 1 -8.80 -111.23 -24.50
N ILE A 2 -7.68 -111.92 -24.23
CA ILE A 2 -6.95 -112.99 -24.93
C ILE A 2 -5.83 -112.42 -25.83
N ARG A 3 -4.57 -112.47 -25.31
CA ARG A 3 -3.23 -112.67 -25.95
C ARG A 3 -2.82 -111.72 -27.11
N TYR A 4 -1.54 -111.40 -27.38
CA TYR A 4 -0.21 -111.94 -27.02
C TYR A 4 0.72 -110.77 -26.57
N LEU A 5 1.74 -110.91 -25.70
CA LEU A 5 3.07 -111.56 -25.87
C LEU A 5 3.79 -111.11 -27.17
N CYS A 6 5.09 -110.77 -27.22
CA CYS A 6 6.22 -110.68 -26.27
C CYS A 6 7.24 -109.67 -26.88
N ARG A 7 8.26 -109.09 -26.24
CA ARG A 7 8.98 -109.21 -24.94
C ARG A 7 9.50 -107.78 -24.58
N PHE A 8 10.32 -107.44 -23.57
CA PHE A 8 11.13 -108.17 -22.57
C PHE A 8 10.92 -107.50 -21.18
N ALA A 9 11.86 -107.57 -20.22
CA ALA A 9 11.80 -106.83 -18.96
C ALA A 9 13.18 -106.34 -18.45
N LEU A 10 13.22 -105.15 -17.84
CA LEU A 10 14.19 -104.83 -16.77
C LEU A 10 13.61 -103.79 -15.79
N THR A 11 13.82 -104.06 -14.50
CA THR A 11 13.60 -103.26 -13.29
C THR A 11 13.26 -101.77 -13.40
N LEU A 12 12.14 -101.36 -12.78
CA LEU A 12 11.99 -100.02 -12.19
C LEU A 12 11.48 -100.15 -10.74
N SER A 13 12.39 -100.00 -9.78
CA SER A 13 12.07 -100.07 -8.34
C SER A 13 13.09 -99.31 -7.50
N LEU A 14 12.57 -98.39 -6.66
CA LEU A 14 13.24 -97.78 -5.50
C LEU A 14 14.66 -97.21 -5.70
N ALA A 15 14.73 -96.04 -6.34
CA ALA A 15 15.80 -95.08 -6.08
C ALA A 15 15.27 -94.01 -5.11
N PHE A 16 15.37 -94.26 -3.80
CA PHE A 16 15.04 -93.27 -2.76
C PHE A 16 16.20 -92.26 -2.67
N VAL A 17 16.32 -91.40 -3.68
CA VAL A 17 17.33 -90.34 -3.70
C VAL A 17 17.00 -89.35 -2.59
N ALA A 18 17.68 -89.49 -1.47
CA ALA A 18 17.74 -88.44 -0.47
C ALA A 18 18.28 -87.20 -1.17
N SER A 19 17.44 -86.16 -1.27
CA SER A 19 17.82 -84.84 -1.74
C SER A 19 18.68 -84.16 -0.67
N GLY A 20 19.91 -84.66 -0.53
CA GLY A 20 20.93 -84.09 0.32
C GLY A 20 21.10 -82.63 -0.04
N SER A 21 20.75 -81.75 0.90
CA SER A 21 20.82 -80.30 0.69
C SER A 21 22.23 -79.94 0.25
N LEU A 22 22.34 -79.34 -0.94
CA LEU A 22 23.60 -78.84 -1.50
C LEU A 22 24.08 -77.66 -0.65
N ARG A 23 24.72 -77.96 0.48
CA ARG A 23 25.38 -76.96 1.32
C ARG A 23 26.62 -76.47 0.58
N ALA A 24 26.74 -75.15 0.43
CA ALA A 24 27.93 -74.53 -0.14
C ALA A 24 29.18 -74.95 0.66
N GLN A 25 30.29 -75.21 -0.04
CA GLN A 25 31.55 -75.54 0.62
C GLN A 25 32.07 -74.29 1.33
N THR A 26 32.35 -74.40 2.63
CA THR A 26 32.85 -73.30 3.45
C THR A 26 34.37 -73.13 3.31
N TYR A 27 34.82 -71.90 3.07
CA TYR A 27 36.22 -71.47 3.08
C TYR A 27 36.44 -70.48 4.22
N SER A 28 37.42 -70.72 5.08
CA SER A 28 37.78 -69.84 6.20
C SER A 28 39.14 -69.20 5.97
N TRP A 29 39.30 -67.92 6.32
CA TRP A 29 40.60 -67.24 6.23
C TRP A 29 41.61 -67.90 7.18
N GLY A 30 42.77 -68.30 6.67
CA GLY A 30 43.63 -69.29 7.34
C GLY A 30 44.41 -68.78 8.55
N THR A 31 44.85 -67.52 8.54
CA THR A 31 45.68 -66.93 9.62
C THR A 31 45.39 -65.44 9.80
N ALA A 32 45.76 -64.87 10.96
CA ALA A 32 45.54 -63.45 11.29
C ALA A 32 46.54 -62.51 10.60
N VAL A 33 46.72 -62.65 9.29
CA VAL A 33 47.66 -61.89 8.46
C VAL A 33 46.90 -61.22 7.32
N SER A 34 47.31 -60.00 6.95
CA SER A 34 46.74 -59.28 5.81
C SER A 34 47.21 -59.86 4.48
N GLY A 35 46.32 -59.94 3.49
CA GLY A 35 46.63 -60.46 2.16
C GLY A 35 45.47 -60.42 1.19
N ASP A 36 45.74 -60.69 -0.08
CA ASP A 36 44.74 -60.69 -1.15
C ASP A 36 43.84 -61.94 -1.12
N TRP A 37 42.65 -61.82 -1.71
CA TRP A 37 41.69 -62.90 -1.96
C TRP A 37 42.24 -63.87 -3.01
N ASN A 38 43.16 -64.74 -2.60
CA ASN A 38 43.89 -65.67 -3.47
C ASN A 38 43.94 -67.09 -2.84
N SER A 39 44.47 -68.07 -3.58
CA SER A 39 44.37 -69.49 -3.22
C SER A 39 45.17 -69.93 -1.99
N SER A 40 46.19 -69.18 -1.56
CA SER A 40 47.04 -69.57 -0.43
C SER A 40 46.46 -69.19 0.93
N ASN A 41 45.49 -68.28 0.97
CA ASN A 41 45.06 -67.61 2.20
C ASN A 41 43.78 -68.22 2.81
N TRP A 42 43.16 -69.20 2.15
CA TRP A 42 41.94 -69.86 2.60
C TRP A 42 42.18 -71.31 3.03
N THR A 43 41.31 -71.81 3.91
CA THR A 43 41.20 -73.22 4.30
C THR A 43 39.78 -73.72 4.00
N PRO A 44 39.59 -74.74 3.13
CA PRO A 44 40.63 -75.43 2.34
C PRO A 44 41.30 -74.51 1.33
N ALA A 45 42.49 -74.89 0.85
CA ALA A 45 43.26 -74.10 -0.11
C ALA A 45 42.56 -74.04 -1.47
N GLY A 46 42.41 -72.83 -2.03
CA GLY A 46 41.61 -72.55 -3.22
C GLY A 46 41.07 -71.12 -3.21
N VAL A 47 40.56 -70.64 -4.35
CA VAL A 47 39.90 -69.33 -4.43
C VAL A 47 38.39 -69.53 -4.27
N PRO A 48 37.74 -68.96 -3.24
CA PRO A 48 36.28 -69.00 -3.11
C PRO A 48 35.59 -68.31 -4.29
N ASN A 49 34.50 -68.90 -4.76
CA ASN A 49 33.64 -68.37 -5.82
C ASN A 49 32.18 -68.30 -5.35
N SER A 50 31.28 -67.86 -6.22
CA SER A 50 29.83 -67.71 -5.99
C SER A 50 29.09 -68.94 -5.44
N SER A 51 29.69 -70.13 -5.45
CA SER A 51 29.14 -71.36 -4.85
C SER A 51 29.71 -71.70 -3.46
N ASN A 52 30.50 -70.80 -2.86
CA ASN A 52 31.20 -71.04 -1.59
C ASN A 52 30.77 -70.08 -0.48
N ASP A 53 30.59 -70.59 0.74
CA ASP A 53 30.42 -69.78 1.94
C ASP A 53 31.80 -69.36 2.46
N VAL A 54 31.95 -68.09 2.84
CA VAL A 54 33.26 -67.51 3.21
C VAL A 54 33.22 -66.95 4.62
N ILE A 55 34.22 -67.27 5.44
CA ILE A 55 34.29 -66.85 6.85
C ILE A 55 35.63 -66.17 7.16
N VAL A 56 35.56 -64.98 7.74
CA VAL A 56 36.70 -64.16 8.19
C VAL A 56 36.53 -63.92 9.70
N SER A 57 37.05 -64.86 10.50
CA SER A 57 36.76 -64.98 11.94
C SER A 57 37.99 -65.27 12.82
N VAL A 58 39.21 -65.14 12.29
CA VAL A 58 40.42 -65.58 12.98
C VAL A 58 40.58 -64.83 14.30
N GLY A 59 40.63 -65.56 15.42
CA GLY A 59 40.76 -64.99 16.75
C GLY A 59 42.12 -64.31 16.94
N THR A 60 42.11 -62.99 17.05
CA THR A 60 43.31 -62.16 17.26
C THR A 60 42.96 -60.81 17.89
N THR A 61 43.94 -60.19 18.55
CA THR A 61 43.92 -58.79 19.02
C THR A 61 44.62 -57.82 18.07
N THR A 62 45.23 -58.29 16.97
CA THR A 62 45.91 -57.45 15.98
C THR A 62 45.07 -57.27 14.70
N PRO A 63 45.01 -56.07 14.11
CA PRO A 63 44.24 -55.84 12.89
C PRO A 63 44.81 -56.60 11.69
N TYR A 64 43.94 -57.13 10.84
CA TYR A 64 44.33 -57.78 9.58
C TYR A 64 43.30 -57.51 8.46
N THR A 65 43.78 -57.45 7.22
CA THR A 65 42.97 -57.04 6.05
C THR A 65 42.96 -58.11 4.96
N VAL A 66 41.76 -58.57 4.59
CA VAL A 66 41.50 -59.40 3.40
C VAL A 66 41.20 -58.48 2.22
N THR A 67 42.07 -58.41 1.23
CA THR A 67 41.95 -57.47 0.11
C THR A 67 41.34 -58.14 -1.13
N ILE A 68 40.27 -57.55 -1.66
CA ILE A 68 39.67 -57.90 -2.95
C ILE A 68 40.17 -56.86 -3.96
N SER A 69 41.25 -57.22 -4.67
CA SER A 69 41.99 -56.40 -5.64
C SER A 69 41.54 -56.58 -7.09
N SER A 70 40.59 -57.49 -7.33
CA SER A 70 40.11 -57.92 -8.65
C SER A 70 38.67 -58.46 -8.54
N PHE A 71 38.06 -58.90 -9.65
CA PHE A 71 36.71 -59.46 -9.61
C PHE A 71 36.68 -60.77 -8.80
N GLN A 72 35.87 -60.81 -7.74
CA GLN A 72 35.70 -61.97 -6.87
C GLN A 72 34.23 -62.22 -6.54
N SER A 73 33.89 -63.42 -6.07
CA SER A 73 32.51 -63.73 -5.66
C SER A 73 32.40 -64.77 -4.53
N ALA A 74 31.28 -64.77 -3.83
CA ALA A 74 30.97 -65.71 -2.75
C ALA A 74 29.45 -65.99 -2.65
N ASN A 75 29.05 -67.18 -2.21
CA ASN A 75 27.65 -67.46 -1.83
C ASN A 75 27.28 -66.66 -0.56
N SER A 76 28.18 -66.65 0.42
CA SER A 76 28.08 -65.77 1.59
C SER A 76 29.46 -65.29 2.06
N LEU A 77 29.49 -64.17 2.79
CA LEU A 77 30.66 -63.68 3.50
C LEU A 77 30.26 -63.32 4.94
N THR A 78 30.89 -63.96 5.91
CA THR A 78 30.72 -63.69 7.36
C THR A 78 32.01 -63.11 7.95
N ILE A 79 31.93 -61.93 8.56
CA ILE A 79 33.01 -61.30 9.32
C ILE A 79 32.60 -61.24 10.80
N SER A 80 33.43 -61.76 11.69
CA SER A 80 33.07 -61.91 13.12
C SER A 80 34.19 -61.64 14.13
N ASN A 81 35.33 -61.06 13.72
CA ASN A 81 36.31 -60.47 14.63
C ASN A 81 36.38 -58.95 14.42
N SER A 82 36.27 -58.18 15.50
CA SER A 82 36.53 -56.73 15.57
C SER A 82 37.80 -56.24 14.85
N GLN A 83 38.84 -57.07 14.79
CA GLN A 83 40.13 -56.76 14.17
C GLN A 83 40.20 -57.08 12.67
N ALA A 84 39.18 -57.77 12.11
CA ALA A 84 39.15 -58.14 10.71
C ALA A 84 38.60 -57.00 9.84
N THR A 85 39.30 -56.67 8.76
CA THR A 85 38.78 -55.83 7.67
C THR A 85 38.71 -56.65 6.39
N VAL A 86 37.59 -56.58 5.66
CA VAL A 86 37.54 -56.98 4.24
C VAL A 86 37.53 -55.72 3.39
N LEU A 87 38.56 -55.52 2.57
CA LEU A 87 38.75 -54.34 1.73
C LEU A 87 38.41 -54.66 0.27
N SER A 88 37.26 -54.17 -0.19
CA SER A 88 36.84 -54.19 -1.59
C SER A 88 37.42 -52.98 -2.33
N ASN A 89 38.49 -53.22 -3.09
CA ASN A 89 39.22 -52.21 -3.84
C ASN A 89 39.58 -52.71 -5.25
N ALA A 90 38.61 -53.28 -5.96
CA ALA A 90 38.83 -53.97 -7.23
C ALA A 90 39.02 -53.04 -8.45
N GLY A 91 38.96 -51.71 -8.28
CA GLY A 91 39.02 -50.75 -9.36
C GLY A 91 37.67 -50.51 -10.05
N SER A 92 37.55 -49.40 -10.80
CA SER A 92 36.26 -48.88 -11.31
C SER A 92 35.54 -49.78 -12.32
N THR A 93 36.23 -50.74 -12.95
CA THR A 93 35.67 -51.69 -13.94
C THR A 93 35.42 -53.09 -13.37
N SER A 94 35.56 -53.27 -12.06
CA SER A 94 35.49 -54.57 -11.38
C SER A 94 34.60 -54.53 -10.14
N GLY A 95 34.54 -55.61 -9.36
CA GLY A 95 33.64 -55.68 -8.21
C GLY A 95 33.66 -56.99 -7.42
N PHE A 96 32.84 -57.03 -6.36
CA PHE A 96 32.63 -58.19 -5.51
C PHE A 96 31.15 -58.61 -5.55
N GLY A 97 30.87 -59.83 -5.99
CA GLY A 97 29.52 -60.39 -6.00
C GLY A 97 29.27 -61.31 -4.82
N VAL A 98 28.35 -60.97 -3.90
CA VAL A 98 28.07 -61.78 -2.70
C VAL A 98 26.58 -62.01 -2.50
N GLY A 99 26.18 -63.27 -2.26
CA GLY A 99 24.79 -63.62 -1.97
C GLY A 99 24.31 -63.06 -0.63
N THR A 100 24.95 -63.43 0.48
CA THR A 100 24.65 -62.89 1.82
C THR A 100 25.90 -62.35 2.51
N LEU A 101 25.87 -61.12 3.01
CA LEU A 101 26.95 -60.49 3.78
C LEU A 101 26.52 -60.34 5.25
N THR A 102 27.32 -60.82 6.19
CA THR A 102 27.05 -60.69 7.63
C THR A 102 28.29 -60.21 8.36
N VAL A 103 28.19 -59.08 9.06
CA VAL A 103 29.27 -58.49 9.85
C VAL A 103 28.76 -58.31 11.28
N SER A 104 29.11 -59.25 12.15
CA SER A 104 28.79 -59.20 13.59
C SER A 104 29.88 -58.52 14.41
N ALA A 105 31.11 -58.53 13.91
CA ALA A 105 32.21 -57.69 14.36
C ALA A 105 33.25 -57.55 13.24
N GLY A 106 33.96 -56.42 13.22
CA GLY A 106 34.92 -56.09 12.15
C GLY A 106 34.32 -55.16 11.10
N THR A 107 35.05 -54.93 10.02
CA THR A 107 34.69 -53.93 8.99
C THR A 107 34.64 -54.53 7.60
N PHE A 108 33.58 -54.24 6.84
CA PHE A 108 33.62 -54.29 5.37
C PHE A 108 33.90 -52.88 4.83
N ASN A 109 34.97 -52.71 4.06
CA ASN A 109 35.41 -51.43 3.53
C ASN A 109 35.33 -51.45 1.99
N GLN A 110 34.49 -50.60 1.42
CA GLN A 110 34.21 -50.49 -0.01
C GLN A 110 34.82 -49.19 -0.55
N THR A 111 35.96 -49.28 -1.23
CA THR A 111 36.71 -48.10 -1.74
C THR A 111 36.61 -47.92 -3.26
N SER A 112 36.49 -49.00 -4.04
CA SER A 112 36.34 -48.92 -5.50
C SER A 112 35.65 -50.14 -6.11
N GLY A 113 35.14 -49.98 -7.34
CA GLY A 113 34.35 -51.01 -8.04
C GLY A 113 32.92 -51.12 -7.55
N THR A 114 32.24 -52.20 -7.93
CA THR A 114 30.84 -52.47 -7.57
C THR A 114 30.73 -53.62 -6.57
N LEU A 115 30.20 -53.35 -5.38
CA LEU A 115 29.64 -54.38 -4.51
C LEU A 115 28.26 -54.75 -5.05
N ASN A 116 28.09 -55.98 -5.53
CA ASN A 116 26.83 -56.50 -6.04
C ASN A 116 26.26 -57.51 -5.05
N LEU A 117 25.19 -57.13 -4.36
CA LEU A 117 24.47 -57.99 -3.42
C LEU A 117 23.44 -58.85 -4.17
N GLY A 118 23.44 -60.15 -3.87
CA GLY A 118 22.42 -61.12 -4.31
C GLY A 118 21.39 -61.46 -3.23
N GLY A 119 21.34 -60.68 -2.13
CA GLY A 119 20.59 -60.98 -0.92
C GLY A 119 20.90 -59.99 0.21
N ALA A 120 20.73 -60.42 1.46
CA ALA A 120 20.84 -59.53 2.62
C ALA A 120 22.30 -59.22 2.98
N ALA A 121 22.59 -57.96 3.30
CA ALA A 121 23.80 -57.51 3.96
C ALA A 121 23.44 -57.00 5.37
N THR A 122 24.04 -57.54 6.43
CA THR A 122 23.69 -57.19 7.82
C THR A 122 24.90 -56.77 8.64
N PHE A 123 24.76 -55.68 9.39
CA PHE A 123 25.79 -55.08 10.24
C PHE A 123 25.20 -54.88 11.64
N GLN A 124 25.71 -55.61 12.63
CA GLN A 124 25.13 -55.69 13.99
C GLN A 124 26.21 -55.87 15.07
N THR A 125 25.84 -55.67 16.33
CA THR A 125 26.65 -55.86 17.56
C THR A 125 27.84 -54.91 17.67
N MET A 126 28.85 -55.02 16.80
CA MET A 126 29.85 -53.98 16.54
C MET A 126 30.34 -53.98 15.07
N GLY A 127 29.59 -54.60 14.14
CA GLY A 127 29.95 -54.64 12.73
C GLY A 127 29.85 -53.29 12.02
N ALA A 128 30.82 -52.98 11.17
CA ALA A 128 30.92 -51.71 10.46
C ALA A 128 30.93 -51.86 8.93
N LEU A 129 30.21 -50.97 8.24
CA LEU A 129 30.33 -50.73 6.81
C LEU A 129 31.03 -49.38 6.56
N SER A 130 32.22 -49.41 5.97
CA SER A 130 32.90 -48.19 5.52
C SER A 130 32.75 -48.07 4.00
N PHE A 131 31.82 -47.24 3.53
CA PHE A 131 31.60 -46.96 2.12
C PHE A 131 32.35 -45.68 1.73
N ASN A 132 33.48 -45.84 1.06
CA ASN A 132 34.41 -44.77 0.71
C ASN A 132 34.50 -44.47 -0.79
N GLY A 133 34.03 -45.38 -1.65
CA GLY A 133 33.94 -45.15 -3.10
C GLY A 133 33.47 -46.36 -3.90
N GLY A 134 33.16 -46.12 -5.17
CA GLY A 134 32.51 -47.10 -6.06
C GLY A 134 30.99 -47.13 -5.88
N THR A 135 30.39 -48.27 -6.18
CA THR A 135 28.92 -48.46 -6.17
C THR A 135 28.53 -49.63 -5.26
N ILE A 136 27.44 -49.49 -4.51
CA ILE A 136 26.77 -50.64 -3.85
C ILE A 136 25.40 -50.82 -4.49
N ALA A 137 25.21 -51.97 -5.14
CA ALA A 137 24.01 -52.33 -5.89
C ALA A 137 23.51 -53.74 -5.50
N GLY A 138 22.31 -54.09 -5.96
CA GLY A 138 21.72 -55.40 -5.75
C GLY A 138 20.21 -55.34 -5.85
N SER A 139 19.63 -56.01 -6.87
CA SER A 139 18.18 -56.03 -7.08
C SER A 139 17.50 -56.86 -6.01
N GLY A 140 16.43 -56.35 -5.40
CA GLY A 140 15.73 -56.98 -4.27
C GLY A 140 16.57 -57.16 -2.99
N SER A 141 17.82 -56.69 -2.99
CA SER A 141 18.74 -56.81 -1.84
C SER A 141 18.55 -55.68 -0.84
N SER A 142 19.05 -55.88 0.38
CA SER A 142 19.06 -54.82 1.39
C SER A 142 20.26 -54.89 2.32
N ILE A 143 20.79 -53.72 2.66
CA ILE A 143 21.74 -53.48 3.74
C ILE A 143 20.93 -53.13 4.99
N THR A 144 21.16 -53.82 6.11
CA THR A 144 20.55 -53.51 7.41
C THR A 144 21.63 -53.23 8.45
N VAL A 145 21.62 -52.00 8.97
CA VAL A 145 22.53 -51.51 10.01
C VAL A 145 21.68 -51.28 11.26
N SER A 146 21.93 -52.04 12.33
CA SER A 146 21.09 -52.05 13.54
C SER A 146 21.85 -52.59 14.75
N ASN A 147 21.29 -52.52 15.95
CA ASN A 147 21.86 -53.15 17.15
C ASN A 147 23.35 -52.77 17.37
N PHE A 148 23.67 -51.48 17.39
CA PHE A 148 25.02 -50.92 17.48
C PHE A 148 25.96 -51.18 16.28
N GLY A 149 25.45 -51.78 15.19
CA GLY A 149 26.13 -51.74 13.90
C GLY A 149 26.25 -50.31 13.36
N THR A 150 27.32 -50.03 12.62
CA THR A 150 27.62 -48.69 12.12
C THR A 150 27.86 -48.65 10.61
N MET A 151 27.57 -47.52 9.98
CA MET A 151 27.97 -47.22 8.61
C MET A 151 28.64 -45.85 8.55
N SER A 152 29.79 -45.78 7.91
CA SER A 152 30.45 -44.54 7.49
C SER A 152 30.37 -44.45 5.98
N TRP A 153 29.78 -43.38 5.43
CA TRP A 153 29.66 -43.15 4.00
C TRP A 153 30.36 -41.85 3.61
N SER A 154 31.60 -41.94 3.12
CA SER A 154 32.38 -40.77 2.74
C SER A 154 32.23 -40.42 1.26
N SER A 155 32.13 -41.39 0.35
CA SER A 155 31.73 -41.17 -1.04
C SER A 155 31.15 -42.42 -1.70
N GLY A 156 30.56 -42.28 -2.88
CA GLY A 156 30.12 -43.39 -3.74
C GLY A 156 28.62 -43.39 -4.03
N ILE A 157 28.17 -44.37 -4.80
CA ILE A 157 26.80 -44.49 -5.30
C ILE A 157 26.06 -45.66 -4.62
N LEU A 158 24.93 -45.38 -3.98
CA LEU A 158 24.03 -46.40 -3.45
C LEU A 158 22.83 -46.61 -4.39
N GLN A 159 22.69 -47.83 -4.92
CA GLN A 159 21.64 -48.30 -5.85
C GLN A 159 20.86 -49.51 -5.30
N THR A 160 20.81 -49.66 -3.97
CA THR A 160 20.04 -50.72 -3.28
C THR A 160 19.41 -50.17 -1.99
N THR A 161 18.64 -50.98 -1.27
CA THR A 161 17.96 -50.52 -0.04
C THR A 161 18.92 -50.55 1.15
N LEU A 162 19.13 -49.41 1.81
CA LEU A 162 19.79 -49.28 3.10
C LEU A 162 18.76 -49.01 4.19
N THR A 163 18.71 -49.85 5.22
CA THR A 163 17.87 -49.66 6.40
C THR A 163 18.74 -49.41 7.62
N ILE A 164 18.64 -48.21 8.20
CA ILE A 164 19.25 -47.86 9.47
C ILE A 164 18.18 -48.07 10.55
N GLY A 165 18.20 -49.27 11.15
CA GLY A 165 17.25 -49.70 12.18
C GLY A 165 17.59 -49.19 13.57
N ILE A 166 16.86 -49.69 14.58
CA ILE A 166 17.05 -49.28 15.98
C ILE A 166 18.51 -49.45 16.44
N GLN A 167 19.02 -48.41 17.11
CA GLN A 167 20.41 -48.33 17.59
C GLN A 167 21.50 -48.50 16.52
N GLY A 168 21.16 -48.42 15.23
CA GLY A 168 22.12 -48.25 14.13
C GLY A 168 22.46 -46.77 13.91
N SER A 169 23.60 -46.51 13.28
CA SER A 169 24.00 -45.14 12.92
C SER A 169 24.69 -45.07 11.55
N LEU A 170 24.27 -44.10 10.75
CA LEU A 170 24.93 -43.67 9.52
C LEU A 170 25.68 -42.36 9.78
N THR A 171 26.99 -42.34 9.48
CA THR A 171 27.84 -41.15 9.52
C THR A 171 28.23 -40.77 8.10
N MET A 172 28.06 -39.51 7.72
CA MET A 172 28.39 -38.98 6.40
C MET A 172 29.77 -38.31 6.45
N GLY A 173 30.65 -38.64 5.50
CA GLY A 173 31.97 -38.01 5.36
C GLY A 173 31.97 -36.82 4.40
N SER A 174 33.13 -36.18 4.22
CA SER A 174 33.29 -34.92 3.49
C SER A 174 33.21 -35.00 1.95
N GLY A 175 32.89 -36.16 1.36
CA GLY A 175 32.72 -36.31 -0.08
C GLY A 175 31.27 -36.14 -0.53
N THR A 176 30.97 -36.63 -1.74
CA THR A 176 29.60 -36.71 -2.27
C THR A 176 29.06 -38.13 -2.07
N GLN A 177 27.97 -38.26 -1.32
CA GLN A 177 27.21 -39.50 -1.13
C GLN A 177 26.02 -39.50 -2.08
N THR A 178 26.03 -40.31 -3.14
CA THR A 178 24.95 -40.31 -4.14
C THR A 178 23.96 -41.43 -3.88
N LEU A 179 22.71 -41.08 -3.59
CA LEU A 179 21.58 -42.02 -3.55
C LEU A 179 20.89 -42.03 -4.92
N GLN A 180 21.25 -43.01 -5.76
CA GLN A 180 20.77 -43.10 -7.14
C GLN A 180 19.69 -44.17 -7.27
N SER A 181 18.67 -43.94 -8.10
CA SER A 181 17.63 -44.94 -8.41
C SER A 181 18.24 -46.31 -8.79
N PRO A 182 17.76 -47.46 -8.27
CA PRO A 182 16.59 -47.65 -7.41
C PRO A 182 16.91 -47.61 -5.90
N GLY A 183 17.99 -46.95 -5.49
CA GLY A 183 18.47 -46.88 -4.11
C GLY A 183 17.48 -46.20 -3.16
N ILE A 184 17.32 -46.79 -1.97
CA ILE A 184 16.41 -46.35 -0.91
C ILE A 184 17.20 -46.24 0.40
N ILE A 185 16.96 -45.21 1.21
CA ILE A 185 17.41 -45.14 2.60
C ILE A 185 16.18 -45.13 3.51
N ASN A 186 15.96 -46.21 4.25
CA ASN A 186 15.01 -46.27 5.36
C ASN A 186 15.72 -45.85 6.65
N LEU A 187 15.64 -44.57 6.99
CA LEU A 187 16.19 -44.04 8.24
C LEU A 187 15.16 -44.21 9.36
N GLY A 188 15.49 -44.99 10.39
CA GLY A 188 14.73 -45.14 11.64
C GLY A 188 15.57 -44.84 12.90
N ALA A 189 16.79 -44.33 12.71
CA ALA A 189 17.70 -43.90 13.77
C ALA A 189 18.58 -42.74 13.27
N LYS A 190 19.86 -42.70 13.66
CA LYS A 190 20.73 -41.53 13.46
C LYS A 190 21.41 -41.50 12.09
N MET A 191 21.26 -40.39 11.38
CA MET A 191 22.16 -39.91 10.33
C MET A 191 22.96 -38.72 10.89
N ASP A 192 24.28 -38.69 10.73
CA ASP A 192 25.14 -37.61 11.25
C ASP A 192 26.16 -37.13 10.21
N PHE A 193 26.14 -35.85 9.89
CA PHE A 193 27.16 -35.19 9.06
C PHE A 193 28.41 -34.76 9.85
N GLY A 194 28.38 -34.87 11.17
CA GLY A 194 29.51 -34.56 12.06
C GLY A 194 29.96 -33.11 11.93
N THR A 195 31.29 -32.92 11.90
CA THR A 195 31.97 -31.63 11.66
C THR A 195 32.33 -31.41 10.19
N THR A 196 31.85 -32.26 9.28
CA THR A 196 32.25 -32.27 7.87
C THR A 196 31.15 -31.77 6.94
N SER A 197 31.53 -31.07 5.87
CA SER A 197 30.62 -30.59 4.82
C SER A 197 30.16 -31.71 3.86
N GLY A 198 29.72 -32.83 4.42
CA GLY A 198 29.22 -33.98 3.66
C GLY A 198 27.90 -33.67 2.95
N ASN A 199 27.71 -34.24 1.76
CA ASN A 199 26.56 -33.97 0.91
C ASN A 199 25.86 -35.27 0.50
N LEU A 200 24.64 -35.47 1.00
CA LEU A 200 23.75 -36.52 0.51
C LEU A 200 23.02 -36.01 -0.74
N TYR A 201 23.38 -36.52 -1.91
CA TYR A 201 22.83 -36.15 -3.20
C TYR A 201 21.83 -37.21 -3.68
N ILE A 202 20.54 -36.88 -3.70
CA ILE A 202 19.47 -37.77 -4.16
C ILE A 202 19.23 -37.55 -5.66
N ASN A 203 19.37 -38.63 -6.44
CA ASN A 203 19.28 -38.66 -7.90
C ASN A 203 18.38 -39.82 -8.35
N GLY A 204 17.07 -39.62 -8.23
CA GLY A 204 16.03 -40.62 -8.51
C GLY A 204 15.86 -41.72 -7.44
N GLY A 205 16.65 -41.66 -6.36
CA GLY A 205 16.48 -42.53 -5.18
C GLY A 205 15.42 -42.01 -4.21
N THR A 206 15.25 -42.70 -3.07
CA THR A 206 14.27 -42.33 -2.03
C THR A 206 14.86 -42.33 -0.62
N LEU A 207 14.74 -41.21 0.10
CA LEU A 207 15.05 -41.11 1.54
C LEU A 207 13.76 -41.14 2.37
N ASN A 208 13.47 -42.28 3.01
CA ASN A 208 12.36 -42.46 3.93
C ASN A 208 12.78 -42.10 5.36
N LEU A 209 12.17 -41.05 5.91
CA LEU A 209 12.38 -40.55 7.26
C LEU A 209 11.27 -41.09 8.18
N ASN A 210 11.58 -42.14 8.93
CA ASN A 210 10.61 -42.89 9.74
C ASN A 210 10.71 -42.53 11.24
N SER A 211 9.88 -43.15 12.07
CA SER A 211 9.96 -42.96 13.52
C SER A 211 11.37 -43.29 14.06
N GLY A 212 11.90 -42.42 14.91
CA GLY A 212 13.28 -42.50 15.42
C GLY A 212 14.35 -41.85 14.53
N ALA A 213 14.02 -41.39 13.32
CA ALA A 213 14.97 -40.71 12.44
C ALA A 213 15.47 -39.38 13.03
N ILE A 214 16.78 -39.21 13.09
CA ILE A 214 17.46 -37.98 13.56
C ILE A 214 18.52 -37.61 12.51
N ILE A 215 18.50 -36.37 12.03
CA ILE A 215 19.48 -35.86 11.06
C ILE A 215 20.35 -34.80 11.76
N ASN A 216 21.52 -35.22 12.24
CA ASN A 216 22.46 -34.35 12.93
C ASN A 216 23.49 -33.73 11.97
N SER A 217 23.88 -32.49 12.22
CA SER A 217 24.98 -31.80 11.55
C SER A 217 25.47 -30.69 12.48
N GLN A 218 26.76 -30.63 12.76
CA GLN A 218 27.30 -29.55 13.58
C GLN A 218 27.49 -28.29 12.72
N ASN A 219 27.16 -27.12 13.29
CA ASN A 219 27.28 -25.81 12.65
C ASN A 219 26.58 -25.69 11.29
N ASN A 220 25.55 -26.50 11.05
CA ASN A 220 24.77 -26.55 9.80
C ASN A 220 25.64 -26.77 8.54
N LEU A 221 26.74 -27.54 8.65
CA LEU A 221 27.71 -27.73 7.55
C LEU A 221 27.31 -28.80 6.53
N GLY A 222 26.52 -29.80 6.94
CA GLY A 222 26.02 -30.86 6.06
C GLY A 222 24.84 -30.40 5.22
N THR A 223 24.70 -30.95 4.02
CA THR A 223 23.56 -30.64 3.13
C THR A 223 22.92 -31.92 2.60
N ILE A 224 21.59 -31.99 2.70
CA ILE A 224 20.78 -32.93 1.91
C ILE A 224 20.37 -32.20 0.64
N SER A 225 20.78 -32.73 -0.50
CA SER A 225 20.56 -32.18 -1.83
C SER A 225 19.63 -33.08 -2.63
N MET A 226 18.59 -32.51 -3.25
CA MET A 226 17.76 -33.23 -4.23
C MET A 226 17.87 -32.61 -5.64
N ASP A 227 18.23 -33.46 -6.59
CA ASP A 227 18.15 -33.19 -8.03
C ASP A 227 16.82 -33.79 -8.56
N SER A 228 16.67 -35.10 -8.39
CA SER A 228 15.51 -35.91 -8.77
C SER A 228 15.21 -36.96 -7.68
N GLY A 229 13.99 -37.46 -7.57
CA GLY A 229 13.62 -38.46 -6.54
C GLY A 229 12.95 -37.88 -5.28
N LEU A 230 12.85 -38.69 -4.23
CA LEU A 230 11.87 -38.49 -3.14
C LEU A 230 12.51 -38.39 -1.75
N ILE A 231 12.07 -37.43 -0.94
CA ILE A 231 12.13 -37.50 0.52
C ILE A 231 10.71 -37.79 1.04
N SER A 232 10.53 -38.90 1.75
CA SER A 232 9.25 -39.29 2.35
C SER A 232 9.30 -39.12 3.87
N VAL A 233 8.50 -38.20 4.41
CA VAL A 233 8.50 -37.80 5.81
C VAL A 233 7.36 -38.52 6.55
N ASN A 234 7.65 -39.75 6.98
CA ASN A 234 6.70 -40.66 7.61
C ASN A 234 6.55 -40.44 9.13
N ALA A 235 7.43 -39.63 9.73
CA ALA A 235 7.37 -39.21 11.13
C ALA A 235 7.94 -37.80 11.28
N ASN A 236 7.68 -37.15 12.43
CA ASN A 236 8.24 -35.84 12.73
C ASN A 236 9.76 -35.93 12.94
N VAL A 237 10.53 -35.20 12.14
CA VAL A 237 12.00 -35.21 12.18
C VAL A 237 12.54 -33.79 12.30
N SER A 238 13.62 -33.64 13.06
CA SER A 238 14.42 -32.42 13.10
C SER A 238 15.77 -32.66 12.44
N SER A 239 16.17 -31.74 11.57
CA SER A 239 17.44 -31.71 10.86
C SER A 239 18.24 -30.48 11.29
N ALA A 240 19.47 -30.67 11.74
CA ALA A 240 20.44 -29.58 11.88
C ALA A 240 21.17 -29.27 10.56
N ALA A 241 21.08 -30.15 9.56
CA ALA A 241 21.65 -29.94 8.23
C ALA A 241 20.85 -28.91 7.42
N ASN A 242 21.48 -28.35 6.39
CA ASN A 242 20.78 -27.60 5.34
C ASN A 242 19.96 -28.56 4.48
N LEU A 243 18.81 -28.10 3.98
CA LEU A 243 18.04 -28.78 2.94
C LEU A 243 18.12 -27.95 1.67
N SER A 244 18.65 -28.54 0.60
CA SER A 244 18.83 -27.88 -0.68
C SER A 244 18.09 -28.64 -1.78
N LEU A 245 17.05 -28.03 -2.33
CA LEU A 245 16.36 -28.54 -3.51
C LEU A 245 17.05 -27.85 -4.71
N ILE A 246 17.84 -28.57 -5.51
CA ILE A 246 18.73 -28.02 -6.55
C ILE A 246 18.18 -28.32 -7.95
N ALA A 247 18.33 -27.38 -8.90
CA ALA A 247 17.88 -27.56 -10.29
C ALA A 247 18.52 -28.79 -10.95
N PRO A 248 17.72 -29.73 -11.50
CA PRO A 248 18.25 -30.92 -12.15
C PRO A 248 18.63 -30.65 -13.60
N THR A 249 19.56 -31.47 -14.10
CA THR A 249 19.80 -31.65 -15.55
C THR A 249 18.90 -32.72 -16.16
N SER A 250 18.09 -33.40 -15.33
CA SER A 250 17.23 -34.54 -15.66
C SER A 250 15.74 -34.17 -15.63
N ALA A 251 14.93 -34.85 -16.44
CA ALA A 251 13.49 -34.59 -16.60
C ALA A 251 12.59 -35.38 -15.61
N VAL A 252 13.15 -35.86 -14.50
CA VAL A 252 12.42 -36.60 -13.46
C VAL A 252 12.11 -35.65 -12.30
N PRO A 253 10.84 -35.45 -11.90
CA PRO A 253 10.51 -34.55 -10.81
C PRO A 253 11.12 -35.03 -9.48
N SER A 254 11.42 -34.09 -8.60
CA SER A 254 11.72 -34.36 -7.19
C SER A 254 10.52 -34.00 -6.30
N SER A 255 10.42 -34.62 -5.13
CA SER A 255 9.31 -34.39 -4.20
C SER A 255 9.76 -34.52 -2.75
N VAL A 256 9.24 -33.66 -1.89
CA VAL A 256 9.16 -33.90 -0.44
C VAL A 256 7.70 -34.21 -0.12
N ALA A 257 7.43 -35.43 0.34
CA ALA A 257 6.09 -35.93 0.63
C ALA A 257 6.02 -36.63 2.00
N GLY A 258 4.92 -37.33 2.28
CA GLY A 258 4.61 -37.89 3.60
C GLY A 258 3.76 -36.93 4.44
N THR A 259 3.23 -37.37 5.58
CA THR A 259 2.19 -36.65 6.33
C THR A 259 2.69 -35.88 7.55
N ALA A 260 4.01 -35.87 7.80
CA ALA A 260 4.59 -35.37 9.05
C ALA A 260 5.45 -34.10 8.85
N ILE A 261 6.05 -33.60 9.95
CA ILE A 261 6.82 -32.35 9.97
C ILE A 261 8.32 -32.64 9.77
N LEU A 262 8.91 -32.06 8.72
CA LEU A 262 10.36 -31.96 8.55
C LEU A 262 10.82 -30.57 9.01
N THR A 263 11.45 -30.51 10.19
CA THR A 263 12.03 -29.27 10.72
C THR A 263 13.46 -29.10 10.24
N VAL A 264 13.75 -27.99 9.54
CA VAL A 264 15.07 -27.66 9.00
C VAL A 264 15.65 -26.50 9.81
N ASN A 265 16.69 -26.76 10.61
CA ASN A 265 17.39 -25.75 11.42
C ASN A 265 18.59 -25.13 10.69
N GLY A 266 19.10 -25.80 9.64
CA GLY A 266 19.93 -25.18 8.62
C GLY A 266 19.12 -24.30 7.66
N ALA A 267 19.78 -23.80 6.62
CA ALA A 267 19.12 -23.08 5.54
C ALA A 267 18.21 -24.03 4.72
N PHE A 268 17.00 -23.57 4.39
CA PHE A 268 16.12 -24.23 3.42
C PHE A 268 16.21 -23.51 2.07
N ASN A 269 17.05 -24.05 1.19
CA ASN A 269 17.31 -23.49 -0.13
C ASN A 269 16.44 -24.22 -1.17
N TRP A 270 15.69 -23.47 -1.96
CA TRP A 270 14.74 -24.03 -2.94
C TRP A 270 15.00 -23.41 -4.31
N ASN A 271 15.89 -24.07 -5.04
CA ASN A 271 16.43 -23.64 -6.32
C ASN A 271 16.19 -24.69 -7.43
N ASN A 272 15.31 -25.67 -7.19
CA ASN A 272 14.89 -26.70 -8.15
C ASN A 272 13.65 -26.25 -8.94
N SER A 273 13.60 -26.62 -10.21
CA SER A 273 12.60 -26.21 -11.20
C SER A 273 11.28 -26.98 -11.18
N GLN A 274 11.24 -28.14 -10.53
CA GLN A 274 10.08 -29.03 -10.49
C GLN A 274 9.81 -29.63 -9.11
N ALA A 275 10.74 -29.50 -8.15
CA ALA A 275 10.58 -29.99 -6.78
C ALA A 275 9.24 -29.56 -6.18
N SER A 276 8.42 -30.56 -5.83
CA SER A 276 7.08 -30.36 -5.26
C SER A 276 7.04 -30.71 -3.77
N ILE A 277 6.15 -30.03 -3.05
CA ILE A 277 5.87 -30.28 -1.63
C ILE A 277 4.46 -30.87 -1.52
N ASP A 278 4.39 -32.15 -1.16
CA ASP A 278 3.25 -33.04 -1.42
C ASP A 278 2.79 -33.79 -0.15
N GLY A 279 1.70 -34.56 -0.25
CA GLY A 279 1.31 -35.57 0.75
C GLY A 279 0.86 -35.02 2.10
N SER A 280 0.58 -33.72 2.19
CA SER A 280 0.35 -32.96 3.44
C SER A 280 1.57 -32.81 4.35
N VAL A 281 2.79 -33.02 3.83
CA VAL A 281 4.03 -32.78 4.57
C VAL A 281 4.10 -31.34 5.07
N THR A 282 4.80 -31.09 6.18
CA THR A 282 5.12 -29.72 6.60
C THR A 282 6.63 -29.52 6.66
N ILE A 283 7.18 -28.72 5.74
CA ILE A 283 8.53 -28.20 5.89
C ILE A 283 8.49 -27.00 6.84
N LYS A 284 9.08 -27.16 8.03
CA LYS A 284 9.25 -26.09 9.00
C LYS A 284 10.68 -25.56 8.94
N ALA A 285 10.87 -24.45 8.24
CA ALA A 285 12.20 -23.85 8.05
C ALA A 285 12.50 -22.82 9.15
N ASN A 286 13.50 -23.10 9.99
CA ASN A 286 13.94 -22.28 11.12
C ASN A 286 15.20 -21.45 10.83
N GLY A 287 16.02 -21.85 9.85
CA GLY A 287 17.32 -21.23 9.55
C GLY A 287 17.34 -20.19 8.43
N GLY A 288 16.18 -19.69 7.98
CA GLY A 288 16.09 -18.89 6.75
C GLY A 288 16.40 -19.71 5.49
N GLY A 289 16.72 -19.03 4.38
CA GLY A 289 17.15 -19.69 3.13
C GLY A 289 17.18 -18.81 1.88
N THR A 290 17.49 -19.41 0.74
CA THR A 290 17.48 -18.75 -0.59
C THR A 290 16.61 -19.48 -1.60
N TRP A 291 15.73 -18.72 -2.26
CA TRP A 291 14.83 -19.15 -3.32
C TRP A 291 15.14 -18.32 -4.58
N SER A 292 16.29 -18.59 -5.18
CA SER A 292 16.98 -17.73 -6.16
C SER A 292 16.90 -18.20 -7.62
N SER A 293 16.24 -19.33 -7.89
CA SER A 293 16.16 -19.94 -9.22
C SER A 293 15.20 -19.23 -10.17
N ALA A 294 15.58 -19.09 -11.45
CA ALA A 294 14.70 -18.58 -12.52
C ALA A 294 13.43 -19.43 -12.74
N TYR A 295 13.47 -20.70 -12.34
CA TYR A 295 12.34 -21.62 -12.41
C TYR A 295 11.42 -21.51 -11.20
N SER A 296 10.12 -21.78 -11.40
CA SER A 296 9.12 -21.84 -10.33
C SER A 296 9.32 -23.01 -9.36
N ARG A 297 8.78 -22.84 -8.16
CA ARG A 297 8.72 -23.81 -7.06
C ARG A 297 7.28 -24.27 -6.85
N ASN A 298 7.05 -25.57 -6.65
CA ASN A 298 5.69 -26.13 -6.57
C ASN A 298 5.30 -26.50 -5.12
N ILE A 299 4.18 -25.97 -4.64
CA ILE A 299 3.50 -26.48 -3.44
C ILE A 299 2.21 -27.15 -3.94
N SER A 300 2.12 -28.48 -3.83
CA SER A 300 0.91 -29.20 -4.25
C SER A 300 -0.02 -29.38 -3.07
N THR A 301 0.05 -30.52 -2.38
CA THR A 301 -0.80 -30.87 -1.23
C THR A 301 -0.08 -30.71 0.12
N GLY A 302 1.19 -30.31 0.12
CA GLY A 302 2.00 -30.06 1.31
C GLY A 302 2.01 -28.59 1.78
N ASN A 303 2.84 -28.32 2.79
CA ASN A 303 2.83 -27.08 3.58
C ASN A 303 4.25 -26.57 3.81
N VAL A 304 4.45 -25.26 3.71
CA VAL A 304 5.75 -24.59 3.95
C VAL A 304 5.60 -23.51 5.02
N LEU A 305 6.22 -23.72 6.18
CA LEU A 305 6.21 -22.80 7.31
C LEU A 305 7.58 -22.13 7.46
N LEU A 306 7.62 -20.83 7.17
CA LEU A 306 8.76 -19.94 7.38
C LEU A 306 8.75 -19.48 8.85
N ASN A 307 9.40 -20.28 9.70
CA ASN A 307 9.28 -20.19 11.16
C ASN A 307 10.27 -19.21 11.81
N ASN A 308 11.42 -18.96 11.19
CA ASN A 308 12.40 -17.98 11.65
C ASN A 308 13.41 -17.63 10.54
N GLY A 309 14.03 -16.46 10.63
CA GLY A 309 15.05 -16.00 9.71
C GLY A 309 14.49 -15.41 8.41
N ILE A 310 15.40 -15.03 7.51
CA ILE A 310 15.07 -14.39 6.22
C ILE A 310 15.13 -15.41 5.09
N PHE A 311 14.06 -15.47 4.31
CA PHE A 311 13.95 -16.23 3.08
C PHE A 311 14.08 -15.27 1.90
N ASN A 312 15.23 -15.30 1.25
CA ASN A 312 15.55 -14.44 0.12
C ASN A 312 14.98 -15.04 -1.17
N TRP A 313 13.84 -14.52 -1.61
CA TRP A 313 13.20 -14.87 -2.87
C TRP A 313 13.65 -13.91 -3.97
N SER A 314 14.27 -14.48 -5.02
CA SER A 314 14.58 -13.79 -6.26
C SER A 314 14.40 -14.73 -7.45
N ASN A 315 13.57 -14.33 -8.42
CA ASN A 315 13.24 -15.10 -9.62
C ASN A 315 12.39 -16.36 -9.33
N GLY A 316 11.69 -16.82 -10.38
CA GLY A 316 10.75 -17.95 -10.33
C GLY A 316 9.49 -17.64 -9.53
N ASN A 317 8.33 -18.14 -9.97
CA ASN A 317 7.11 -18.00 -9.18
C ASN A 317 7.04 -19.05 -8.06
N ILE A 318 6.20 -18.79 -7.07
CA ILE A 318 5.71 -19.86 -6.18
C ILE A 318 4.39 -20.31 -6.79
N ASN A 319 4.38 -21.51 -7.36
CA ASN A 319 3.21 -22.13 -7.94
C ASN A 319 2.51 -22.99 -6.88
N PHE A 320 1.21 -22.80 -6.70
CA PHE A 320 0.37 -23.81 -6.08
C PHE A 320 -0.27 -24.70 -7.15
N THR A 321 -0.18 -26.02 -6.97
CA THR A 321 -0.77 -27.01 -7.89
C THR A 321 -1.91 -27.81 -7.26
N ASP A 322 -2.13 -27.67 -5.96
CA ASP A 322 -3.28 -28.20 -5.23
C ASP A 322 -3.51 -27.33 -3.96
N ASN A 323 -4.28 -27.82 -2.99
CA ASN A 323 -4.76 -27.11 -1.80
C ASN A 323 -3.70 -26.92 -0.68
N GLY A 324 -2.42 -26.82 -1.02
CA GLY A 324 -1.32 -26.64 -0.07
C GLY A 324 -1.26 -25.25 0.58
N SER A 325 -0.24 -25.03 1.42
CA SER A 325 -0.07 -23.76 2.15
C SER A 325 1.36 -23.20 2.17
N LEU A 326 1.43 -21.87 2.24
CA LEU A 326 2.62 -21.10 2.63
C LEU A 326 2.28 -20.26 3.87
N SER A 327 3.14 -20.29 4.88
CA SER A 327 2.93 -19.53 6.12
C SER A 327 4.20 -18.85 6.59
N ILE A 328 4.13 -17.56 6.91
CA ILE A 328 5.17 -16.80 7.59
C ILE A 328 4.76 -16.62 9.04
N SER A 329 5.52 -17.17 9.98
CA SER A 329 5.29 -16.99 11.42
C SER A 329 5.72 -15.59 11.90
N GLY A 330 5.36 -15.19 13.12
CA GLY A 330 5.75 -13.90 13.71
C GLY A 330 7.26 -13.61 13.83
N ALA A 331 8.13 -14.62 13.66
CA ALA A 331 9.59 -14.46 13.61
C ALA A 331 10.21 -14.70 12.22
N GLY A 332 9.38 -15.04 11.22
CA GLY A 332 9.82 -15.27 9.84
C GLY A 332 9.76 -14.00 8.98
N THR A 333 10.67 -13.92 8.01
CA THR A 333 10.67 -12.89 6.96
C THR A 333 10.73 -13.54 5.59
N LEU A 334 9.75 -13.26 4.72
CA LEU A 334 9.84 -13.51 3.28
C LEU A 334 10.25 -12.22 2.57
N GLN A 335 11.44 -12.22 1.98
CA GLN A 335 12.00 -11.06 1.29
C GLN A 335 12.02 -11.27 -0.22
N LEU A 336 11.10 -10.61 -0.91
CA LEU A 336 10.96 -10.61 -2.36
C LEU A 336 11.82 -9.49 -2.96
N ASN A 337 12.86 -9.88 -3.70
CA ASN A 337 13.88 -8.99 -4.23
C ASN A 337 13.74 -8.70 -5.74
N ASP A 338 12.69 -9.21 -6.38
CA ASP A 338 12.41 -9.02 -7.81
C ASP A 338 10.90 -8.90 -8.09
N ASN A 339 10.45 -9.19 -9.32
CA ASN A 339 9.06 -9.09 -9.77
C ASN A 339 8.31 -10.45 -9.77
N SER A 340 8.90 -11.50 -9.20
CA SER A 340 8.27 -12.81 -9.06
C SER A 340 6.96 -12.76 -8.27
N SER A 341 6.10 -13.75 -8.50
CA SER A 341 4.70 -13.77 -8.06
C SER A 341 4.28 -15.10 -7.44
N ILE A 342 3.17 -15.10 -6.69
CA ILE A 342 2.48 -16.32 -6.25
C ILE A 342 1.34 -16.60 -7.24
N VAL A 343 1.33 -17.80 -7.82
CA VAL A 343 0.42 -18.23 -8.89
C VAL A 343 -0.31 -19.50 -8.43
N VAL A 344 -1.59 -19.63 -8.77
CA VAL A 344 -2.37 -20.85 -8.50
C VAL A 344 -2.74 -21.50 -9.83
N THR A 345 -2.27 -22.72 -10.03
CA THR A 345 -2.57 -23.54 -11.22
C THR A 345 -3.84 -24.37 -10.97
N SER A 346 -4.05 -24.82 -9.74
CA SER A 346 -5.21 -25.62 -9.31
C SER A 346 -5.34 -25.62 -7.78
N GLY A 347 -6.55 -25.92 -7.28
CA GLY A 347 -6.88 -25.93 -5.86
C GLY A 347 -7.37 -24.57 -5.31
N SER A 348 -7.54 -24.50 -4.00
CA SER A 348 -7.84 -23.28 -3.23
C SER A 348 -6.83 -23.11 -2.08
N PRO A 349 -5.55 -22.89 -2.42
CA PRO A 349 -4.45 -22.85 -1.46
C PRO A 349 -4.50 -21.63 -0.53
N THR A 350 -3.68 -21.67 0.53
CA THR A 350 -3.61 -20.60 1.53
C THR A 350 -2.22 -19.96 1.61
N PHE A 351 -2.20 -18.63 1.79
CA PHE A 351 -1.01 -17.88 2.19
C PHE A 351 -1.32 -17.08 3.45
N THR A 352 -0.53 -17.27 4.51
CA THR A 352 -0.69 -16.55 5.77
C THR A 352 0.58 -15.77 6.13
N ASN A 353 0.48 -14.49 6.47
CA ASN A 353 1.58 -13.71 7.03
C ASN A 353 1.26 -13.22 8.45
N ALA A 354 1.98 -13.76 9.44
CA ALA A 354 2.03 -13.24 10.80
C ALA A 354 3.37 -12.52 11.11
N GLY A 355 4.38 -12.65 10.23
CA GLY A 355 5.69 -12.00 10.34
C GLY A 355 5.84 -10.87 9.34
N LEU A 356 6.98 -10.85 8.63
CA LEU A 356 7.26 -9.84 7.60
C LEU A 356 7.19 -10.45 6.19
N PHE A 357 6.35 -9.88 5.33
CA PHE A 357 6.44 -10.05 3.88
C PHE A 357 6.90 -8.72 3.26
N SER A 358 8.13 -8.67 2.75
CA SER A 358 8.72 -7.44 2.22
C SER A 358 9.08 -7.55 0.73
N LYS A 359 8.55 -6.65 -0.10
CA LYS A 359 9.04 -6.40 -1.45
C LYS A 359 10.09 -5.28 -1.39
N SER A 360 11.35 -5.67 -1.48
CA SER A 360 12.53 -4.79 -1.35
C SER A 360 13.33 -4.62 -2.64
N GLY A 361 12.95 -5.32 -3.71
CA GLY A 361 13.58 -5.18 -5.01
C GLY A 361 12.59 -5.41 -6.16
N GLY A 362 13.06 -5.08 -7.37
CA GLY A 362 12.22 -4.97 -8.56
C GLY A 362 11.38 -3.69 -8.57
N THR A 363 11.33 -3.02 -9.73
CA THR A 363 10.48 -1.84 -10.00
C THR A 363 9.14 -2.21 -10.63
N GLY A 364 8.95 -3.47 -10.99
CA GLY A 364 7.74 -3.97 -11.65
C GLY A 364 6.68 -4.47 -10.66
N ASN A 365 5.66 -5.11 -11.22
CA ASN A 365 4.59 -5.71 -10.45
C ASN A 365 4.89 -7.17 -10.09
N SER A 366 4.67 -7.52 -8.82
CA SER A 366 4.46 -8.87 -8.33
C SER A 366 2.97 -9.07 -8.04
N SER A 367 2.43 -10.28 -8.16
CA SER A 367 1.03 -10.57 -7.83
C SER A 367 0.84 -11.72 -6.84
N LEU A 368 -0.26 -11.65 -6.09
CA LEU A 368 -0.90 -12.78 -5.44
C LEU A 368 -2.12 -13.17 -6.28
N ASP A 369 -2.23 -14.46 -6.62
CA ASP A 369 -3.31 -15.02 -7.45
C ASP A 369 -4.73 -14.79 -6.91
N ALA A 370 -5.74 -14.86 -7.78
CA ALA A 370 -7.15 -14.74 -7.43
C ALA A 370 -7.71 -15.97 -6.71
N ALA A 371 -7.22 -17.18 -7.02
CA ALA A 371 -7.67 -18.42 -6.37
C ALA A 371 -6.99 -18.68 -5.00
N LEU A 372 -6.04 -17.83 -4.60
CA LEU A 372 -5.36 -17.90 -3.31
C LEU A 372 -6.23 -17.27 -2.20
N THR A 373 -6.36 -17.95 -1.06
CA THR A 373 -6.87 -17.31 0.17
C THR A 373 -5.72 -16.67 0.93
N PHE A 374 -5.73 -15.35 1.09
CA PHE A 374 -4.63 -14.60 1.71
C PHE A 374 -5.04 -13.98 3.06
N THR A 375 -4.17 -14.11 4.08
CA THR A 375 -4.37 -13.45 5.38
C THR A 375 -3.10 -12.76 5.86
N ASN A 376 -3.22 -11.50 6.31
CA ASN A 376 -2.11 -10.75 6.91
C ASN A 376 -2.48 -10.24 8.31
N SER A 377 -1.85 -10.82 9.34
CA SER A 377 -1.83 -10.32 10.71
C SER A 377 -0.48 -9.69 11.09
N GLY A 378 0.57 -9.96 10.30
CA GLY A 378 1.89 -9.34 10.41
C GLY A 378 2.03 -8.05 9.61
N THR A 379 3.23 -7.77 9.12
CA THR A 379 3.56 -6.60 8.30
C THR A 379 3.76 -6.99 6.84
N ILE A 380 3.09 -6.30 5.92
CA ILE A 380 3.49 -6.20 4.51
C ILE A 380 4.27 -4.90 4.33
N LEU A 381 5.48 -4.99 3.77
CA LEU A 381 6.36 -3.85 3.50
C LEU A 381 6.66 -3.75 2.00
N ILE A 382 6.16 -2.71 1.33
CA ILE A 382 6.49 -2.44 -0.08
C ILE A 382 7.43 -1.25 -0.13
N SER A 383 8.71 -1.52 -0.43
CA SER A 383 9.76 -0.50 -0.57
C SER A 383 9.91 -0.04 -2.03
N SER A 384 9.72 -0.95 -2.99
CA SER A 384 9.82 -0.67 -4.43
C SER A 384 8.79 -1.43 -5.26
N GLY A 385 8.38 -0.81 -6.38
CA GLY A 385 7.49 -1.44 -7.37
C GLY A 385 6.06 -1.66 -6.84
N SER A 386 5.37 -2.63 -7.42
CA SER A 386 3.97 -2.92 -7.08
C SER A 386 3.79 -4.34 -6.54
N LEU A 387 2.87 -4.49 -5.57
CA LEU A 387 2.24 -5.76 -5.22
C LEU A 387 0.75 -5.68 -5.55
N THR A 388 0.28 -6.52 -6.46
CA THR A 388 -1.16 -6.65 -6.77
C THR A 388 -1.77 -7.84 -6.07
N ILE A 389 -2.77 -7.59 -5.24
CA ILE A 389 -3.50 -8.60 -4.46
C ILE A 389 -4.79 -8.92 -5.23
N ASN A 390 -4.77 -9.97 -6.07
CA ASN A 390 -5.97 -10.44 -6.78
C ASN A 390 -6.82 -11.40 -5.93
N SER A 391 -6.25 -11.91 -4.84
CA SER A 391 -6.85 -12.88 -3.92
C SER A 391 -8.10 -12.37 -3.20
N VAL A 392 -8.84 -13.31 -2.61
CA VAL A 392 -9.69 -13.01 -1.46
C VAL A 392 -8.76 -12.84 -0.26
N ALA A 393 -8.64 -11.61 0.24
CA ALA A 393 -7.67 -11.23 1.25
C ALA A 393 -8.32 -10.66 2.51
N THR A 394 -7.77 -10.99 3.69
CA THR A 394 -8.13 -10.35 4.97
C THR A 394 -6.90 -9.79 5.65
N ASN A 395 -6.96 -8.51 6.04
CA ASN A 395 -5.90 -7.84 6.78
C ASN A 395 -6.37 -7.49 8.21
N THR A 396 -5.55 -7.86 9.20
CA THR A 396 -5.62 -7.46 10.60
C THR A 396 -4.30 -6.87 11.11
N GLY A 397 -3.27 -6.79 10.25
CA GLY A 397 -1.94 -6.26 10.57
C GLY A 397 -1.56 -4.98 9.81
N THR A 398 -0.26 -4.75 9.63
CA THR A 398 0.29 -3.51 9.06
C THR A 398 0.51 -3.61 7.54
N LEU A 399 0.07 -2.58 6.81
CA LEU A 399 0.44 -2.32 5.42
C LEU A 399 1.34 -1.08 5.36
N ASN A 400 2.65 -1.30 5.19
CA ASN A 400 3.66 -0.24 5.13
C ASN A 400 4.10 -0.01 3.69
N ILE A 401 3.61 1.06 3.07
CA ILE A 401 3.83 1.38 1.66
C ILE A 401 4.75 2.60 1.58
N GLN A 402 6.02 2.40 1.22
CA GLN A 402 7.00 3.48 1.16
C GLN A 402 6.88 4.29 -0.14
N SER A 403 7.59 5.42 -0.23
CA SER A 403 7.46 6.40 -1.34
C SER A 403 7.77 5.88 -2.75
N GLY A 404 8.33 4.68 -2.91
CA GLY A 404 8.55 4.00 -4.20
C GLY A 404 7.70 2.74 -4.39
N GLY A 405 6.75 2.48 -3.49
CA GLY A 405 5.92 1.28 -3.42
C GLY A 405 4.44 1.54 -3.71
N THR A 406 3.77 0.53 -4.26
CA THR A 406 2.32 0.50 -4.48
C THR A 406 1.72 -0.84 -4.04
N ILE A 407 0.58 -0.81 -3.34
CA ILE A 407 -0.32 -1.95 -3.21
C ILE A 407 -1.54 -1.71 -4.10
N ASN A 408 -1.79 -2.61 -5.04
CA ASN A 408 -3.03 -2.63 -5.83
C ASN A 408 -3.96 -3.71 -5.28
N ILE A 409 -5.19 -3.36 -4.94
CA ILE A 409 -6.27 -4.32 -4.70
C ILE A 409 -6.87 -4.68 -6.06
N GLY A 410 -6.57 -5.89 -6.55
CA GLY A 410 -7.10 -6.48 -7.79
C GLY A 410 -8.20 -7.52 -7.57
N GLY A 411 -8.45 -7.88 -6.31
CA GLY A 411 -9.45 -8.87 -5.87
C GLY A 411 -10.45 -8.27 -4.88
N THR A 412 -10.80 -9.03 -3.84
CA THR A 412 -11.59 -8.54 -2.71
C THR A 412 -10.74 -8.58 -1.44
N THR A 413 -10.40 -7.41 -0.91
CA THR A 413 -9.60 -7.26 0.31
C THR A 413 -10.44 -6.67 1.43
N THR A 414 -10.47 -7.32 2.60
CA THR A 414 -11.13 -6.83 3.81
C THR A 414 -10.11 -6.30 4.81
N PHE A 415 -10.13 -4.99 5.06
CA PHE A 415 -9.45 -4.35 6.17
C PHE A 415 -10.29 -4.51 7.44
N SER A 416 -9.84 -5.42 8.30
CA SER A 416 -10.48 -5.77 9.57
C SER A 416 -9.83 -5.05 10.75
N THR A 417 -10.40 -5.20 11.95
CA THR A 417 -9.85 -4.72 13.22
C THR A 417 -8.36 -5.08 13.36
N GLY A 418 -7.53 -4.10 13.73
CA GLY A 418 -6.07 -4.22 13.78
C GLY A 418 -5.34 -3.69 12.53
N THR A 419 -6.03 -3.50 11.40
CA THR A 419 -5.43 -2.90 10.19
C THR A 419 -4.79 -1.55 10.48
N THR A 420 -3.51 -1.40 10.15
CA THR A 420 -2.79 -0.12 10.17
C THR A 420 -2.17 0.16 8.79
N LEU A 421 -2.29 1.40 8.32
CA LEU A 421 -1.71 1.86 7.05
C LEU A 421 -0.59 2.86 7.37
N THR A 422 0.61 2.65 6.84
CA THR A 422 1.77 3.52 7.09
C THR A 422 2.57 3.80 5.82
N GLY A 423 3.38 4.85 5.87
CA GLY A 423 4.22 5.29 4.76
C GLY A 423 3.53 6.26 3.79
N THR A 424 4.21 6.58 2.68
CA THR A 424 3.87 7.64 1.73
C THR A 424 3.74 7.14 0.29
N GLY A 425 3.60 5.82 0.09
CA GLY A 425 3.36 5.20 -1.21
C GLY A 425 1.89 5.28 -1.64
N THR A 426 1.51 4.40 -2.57
CA THR A 426 0.14 4.35 -3.12
C THR A 426 -0.62 3.10 -2.66
N LEU A 427 -1.85 3.28 -2.18
CA LEU A 427 -2.86 2.23 -2.06
C LEU A 427 -3.94 2.46 -3.14
N ALA A 428 -4.03 1.55 -4.09
CA ALA A 428 -4.98 1.64 -5.20
C ALA A 428 -6.01 0.51 -5.13
N VAL A 429 -7.28 0.80 -5.43
CA VAL A 429 -8.33 -0.18 -5.68
C VAL A 429 -8.63 -0.16 -7.18
N ASN A 430 -8.30 -1.25 -7.87
CA ASN A 430 -8.42 -1.35 -9.32
C ASN A 430 -9.90 -1.42 -9.76
N THR A 431 -10.15 -1.20 -11.05
CA THR A 431 -11.46 -1.47 -11.65
C THR A 431 -11.90 -2.92 -11.39
N LEU A 432 -13.22 -3.12 -11.23
CA LEU A 432 -13.85 -4.41 -10.88
C LEU A 432 -13.37 -5.06 -9.56
N SER A 433 -12.53 -4.38 -8.77
CA SER A 433 -11.98 -4.87 -7.51
C SER A 433 -12.70 -4.24 -6.30
N SER A 434 -12.57 -4.83 -5.12
CA SER A 434 -13.26 -4.37 -3.91
C SER A 434 -12.33 -4.24 -2.70
N LEU A 435 -12.39 -3.08 -2.04
CA LEU A 435 -11.85 -2.85 -0.71
C LEU A 435 -13.01 -2.71 0.28
N ILE A 436 -13.07 -3.61 1.25
CA ILE A 436 -14.06 -3.62 2.33
C ILE A 436 -13.37 -3.17 3.61
N VAL A 437 -13.92 -2.18 4.30
CA VAL A 437 -13.49 -1.76 5.63
C VAL A 437 -14.55 -2.22 6.62
N ASP A 438 -14.21 -3.19 7.49
CA ASP A 438 -15.11 -3.81 8.48
C ASP A 438 -14.37 -4.05 9.80
N ALA A 439 -14.28 -3.00 10.61
CA ALA A 439 -13.33 -2.87 11.71
C ALA A 439 -13.99 -2.81 13.10
N SER A 440 -15.21 -3.34 13.25
CA SER A 440 -15.94 -3.42 14.54
C SER A 440 -16.07 -2.10 15.31
N GLY A 441 -16.22 -0.98 14.59
CA GLY A 441 -16.32 0.38 15.12
C GLY A 441 -14.99 1.14 15.23
N ASN A 442 -13.85 0.47 15.01
CA ASN A 442 -12.55 1.13 15.01
C ASN A 442 -12.34 2.03 13.78
N THR A 443 -11.42 2.98 13.92
CA THR A 443 -10.99 3.88 12.84
C THR A 443 -9.72 3.37 12.18
N ILE A 444 -9.75 3.21 10.86
CA ILE A 444 -8.57 2.98 10.01
C ILE A 444 -8.28 4.28 9.25
N THR A 445 -7.02 4.71 9.23
CA THR A 445 -6.61 5.99 8.63
C THR A 445 -5.61 5.75 7.52
N ALA A 446 -5.87 6.28 6.32
CA ALA A 446 -4.86 6.47 5.29
C ALA A 446 -4.10 7.77 5.60
N PRO A 447 -2.81 7.73 5.98
CA PRO A 447 -2.10 8.86 6.58
C PRO A 447 -1.75 9.97 5.57
N THR A 448 -1.47 11.16 6.08
CA THR A 448 -0.94 12.28 5.28
C THR A 448 0.36 11.88 4.59
N GLY A 449 0.48 12.23 3.30
CA GLY A 449 1.62 11.85 2.45
C GLY A 449 1.42 10.53 1.70
N MET A 450 0.48 9.67 2.11
CA MET A 450 0.03 8.54 1.28
C MET A 450 -0.84 9.05 0.11
N THR A 451 -0.85 8.29 -0.99
CA THR A 451 -1.84 8.44 -2.07
C THR A 451 -2.85 7.30 -2.01
N PHE A 452 -4.14 7.62 -2.05
CA PHE A 452 -5.23 6.63 -2.13
C PHE A 452 -6.01 6.80 -3.44
N THR A 453 -6.25 5.71 -4.17
CA THR A 453 -7.11 5.73 -5.36
C THR A 453 -8.17 4.63 -5.33
N ASN A 454 -9.39 4.95 -5.76
CA ASN A 454 -10.46 3.96 -5.95
C ASN A 454 -11.11 4.10 -7.32
N ALA A 455 -10.84 3.12 -8.19
CA ALA A 455 -11.53 2.92 -9.47
C ALA A 455 -12.47 1.70 -9.45
N GLY A 456 -12.55 0.99 -8.33
CA GLY A 456 -13.38 -0.21 -8.12
C GLY A 456 -14.56 0.05 -7.20
N SER A 457 -14.59 -0.65 -6.06
CA SER A 457 -15.57 -0.44 -4.99
C SER A 457 -14.90 -0.29 -3.63
N LEU A 458 -15.23 0.79 -2.94
CA LEU A 458 -14.91 1.02 -1.53
C LEU A 458 -16.18 0.80 -0.69
N THR A 459 -16.25 -0.29 0.05
CA THR A 459 -17.34 -0.55 1.01
C THR A 459 -16.85 -0.25 2.42
N ILE A 460 -17.60 0.54 3.18
CA ILE A 460 -17.33 0.85 4.59
C ILE A 460 -18.54 0.41 5.40
N LYS A 461 -18.34 -0.56 6.30
CA LYS A 461 -19.38 -1.07 7.20
C LYS A 461 -18.83 -1.28 8.60
N ASN A 462 -19.61 -1.00 9.64
CA ASN A 462 -19.19 -1.13 11.04
C ASN A 462 -17.79 -0.55 11.32
N ALA A 463 -17.45 0.61 10.74
CA ALA A 463 -16.07 1.11 10.70
C ALA A 463 -16.01 2.59 10.35
N ASN A 464 -14.94 3.26 10.80
CA ASN A 464 -14.58 4.59 10.30
C ASN A 464 -13.36 4.46 9.38
N PHE A 465 -13.44 4.97 8.16
CA PHE A 465 -12.29 5.11 7.27
C PHE A 465 -11.94 6.60 7.12
N THR A 466 -10.73 6.98 7.51
CA THR A 466 -10.27 8.38 7.49
C THR A 466 -9.23 8.58 6.40
N LEU A 467 -9.52 9.44 5.44
CA LEU A 467 -8.62 9.84 4.36
C LEU A 467 -7.91 11.14 4.75
N SER A 468 -6.76 11.01 5.41
CA SER A 468 -5.76 12.10 5.56
C SER A 468 -4.78 12.13 4.38
N ALA A 469 -4.76 11.07 3.59
CA ALA A 469 -4.06 10.90 2.31
C ALA A 469 -4.58 11.84 1.20
N SER A 470 -3.75 12.08 0.19
CA SER A 470 -4.22 12.64 -1.09
C SER A 470 -5.02 11.57 -1.82
N SER A 471 -6.30 11.83 -2.09
CA SER A 471 -7.25 10.78 -2.46
C SER A 471 -8.03 11.08 -3.74
N THR A 472 -8.17 10.11 -4.63
CA THR A 472 -8.99 10.23 -5.86
C THR A 472 -9.95 9.05 -5.99
N ASN A 473 -11.23 9.34 -6.21
CA ASN A 473 -12.25 8.34 -6.48
C ASN A 473 -12.84 8.54 -7.89
N SER A 474 -12.90 7.45 -8.67
CA SER A 474 -13.68 7.32 -9.89
C SER A 474 -14.59 6.07 -9.89
N GLY A 475 -14.53 5.26 -8.83
CA GLY A 475 -15.35 4.05 -8.63
C GLY A 475 -16.55 4.25 -7.69
N SER A 476 -17.12 3.14 -7.23
CA SER A 476 -18.24 3.15 -6.28
C SER A 476 -17.77 3.29 -4.83
N ILE A 477 -18.56 4.01 -4.02
CA ILE A 477 -18.46 4.06 -2.56
C ILE A 477 -19.80 3.61 -1.97
N ALA A 478 -19.75 2.64 -1.06
CA ALA A 478 -20.90 2.13 -0.31
C ALA A 478 -20.64 2.27 1.19
N ILE A 479 -21.56 2.91 1.93
CA ILE A 479 -21.40 3.13 3.38
C ILE A 479 -22.62 2.57 4.09
N SER A 480 -22.48 1.54 4.93
CA SER A 480 -23.59 0.97 5.71
C SER A 480 -24.03 1.90 6.84
N SER A 481 -25.19 1.61 7.45
CA SER A 481 -25.43 2.05 8.83
C SER A 481 -24.25 1.64 9.74
N GLN A 482 -23.79 2.54 10.62
CA GLN A 482 -22.54 2.43 11.39
C GLN A 482 -21.21 2.48 10.58
N GLY A 483 -21.25 2.72 9.27
CA GLY A 483 -20.07 3.09 8.48
C GLY A 483 -19.87 4.61 8.44
N ILE A 484 -18.62 5.09 8.52
CA ILE A 484 -18.27 6.50 8.36
C ILE A 484 -17.08 6.65 7.41
N LEU A 485 -17.23 7.44 6.35
CA LEU A 485 -16.12 7.97 5.56
C LEU A 485 -15.77 9.38 6.05
N THR A 486 -14.56 9.61 6.52
CA THR A 486 -14.07 10.93 6.96
C THR A 486 -12.99 11.45 6.02
N ILE A 487 -13.22 12.61 5.42
CA ILE A 487 -12.26 13.33 4.58
C ILE A 487 -11.51 14.32 5.46
N ALA A 488 -10.22 14.08 5.71
CA ALA A 488 -9.36 14.91 6.56
C ALA A 488 -8.19 15.55 5.80
N GLY A 489 -7.81 14.99 4.65
CA GLY A 489 -6.93 15.58 3.65
C GLY A 489 -7.70 16.09 2.44
N GLN A 490 -7.06 16.06 1.28
CA GLN A 490 -7.67 16.41 -0.01
C GLN A 490 -8.24 15.16 -0.68
N THR A 491 -9.54 15.18 -1.03
CA THR A 491 -10.20 14.12 -1.77
C THR A 491 -10.92 14.67 -3.00
N ILE A 492 -10.69 14.06 -4.16
CA ILE A 492 -11.34 14.43 -5.43
C ILE A 492 -12.24 13.28 -5.88
N PHE A 493 -13.54 13.58 -6.03
CA PHE A 493 -14.53 12.67 -6.64
C PHE A 493 -14.72 13.07 -8.10
N THR A 494 -14.34 12.17 -9.02
CA THR A 494 -14.36 12.39 -10.47
C THR A 494 -15.44 11.55 -11.17
N THR A 495 -15.66 11.79 -12.47
CA THR A 495 -16.63 11.05 -13.30
C THR A 495 -16.49 9.53 -13.13
N GLY A 496 -17.61 8.86 -12.88
CA GLY A 496 -17.69 7.46 -12.45
C GLY A 496 -17.98 7.28 -10.95
N THR A 497 -17.72 8.30 -10.13
CA THR A 497 -18.04 8.27 -8.70
C THR A 497 -19.53 8.07 -8.46
N SER A 498 -19.86 7.11 -7.60
CA SER A 498 -21.21 6.89 -7.06
C SER A 498 -21.15 6.71 -5.54
N LEU A 499 -22.12 7.29 -4.83
CA LEU A 499 -22.32 7.13 -3.39
C LEU A 499 -23.59 6.30 -3.14
N SER A 500 -23.52 5.33 -2.24
CA SER A 500 -24.60 4.37 -2.00
C SER A 500 -24.64 3.87 -0.56
N GLY A 501 -25.76 3.24 -0.17
CA GLY A 501 -25.89 2.51 1.07
C GLY A 501 -25.59 1.02 0.89
N TYR A 502 -24.78 0.44 1.78
CA TYR A 502 -24.54 -1.01 1.77
C TYR A 502 -25.80 -1.77 2.25
N ALA A 503 -26.23 -2.76 1.45
CA ALA A 503 -27.45 -3.54 1.66
C ALA A 503 -28.72 -2.68 1.89
N GLY A 504 -28.77 -1.48 1.27
CA GLY A 504 -29.89 -0.54 1.43
C GLY A 504 -29.84 0.33 2.70
N THR A 505 -28.85 0.14 3.58
CA THR A 505 -28.62 1.00 4.75
C THR A 505 -27.51 2.02 4.46
N THR A 506 -27.68 3.27 4.89
CA THR A 506 -26.71 4.34 4.67
C THR A 506 -26.02 4.78 5.97
N GLY A 507 -24.75 5.17 5.87
CA GLY A 507 -23.91 5.66 6.97
C GLY A 507 -23.68 7.17 6.95
N ALA A 508 -22.46 7.59 7.25
CA ALA A 508 -22.06 8.99 7.23
C ALA A 508 -20.88 9.30 6.29
N LEU A 509 -20.94 10.47 5.66
CA LEU A 509 -19.82 11.14 4.98
C LEU A 509 -19.51 12.44 5.73
N ASN A 510 -18.30 12.56 6.27
CA ASN A 510 -17.87 13.71 7.07
C ASN A 510 -16.66 14.38 6.43
N ILE A 511 -16.72 15.69 6.19
CA ILE A 511 -15.55 16.51 5.84
C ILE A 511 -15.05 17.16 7.13
N ALA A 512 -13.87 16.76 7.60
CA ALA A 512 -13.28 17.28 8.82
C ALA A 512 -12.74 18.70 8.63
N SER A 513 -12.50 19.41 9.73
CA SER A 513 -11.84 20.73 9.68
C SER A 513 -10.45 20.61 9.05
N GLY A 514 -10.19 21.45 8.05
CA GLY A 514 -8.97 21.38 7.21
C GLY A 514 -9.04 20.39 6.02
N GLY A 515 -9.99 19.46 6.01
CA GLY A 515 -10.21 18.56 4.88
C GLY A 515 -10.96 19.24 3.73
N THR A 516 -10.69 18.79 2.49
CA THR A 516 -11.40 19.27 1.29
C THR A 516 -11.98 18.09 0.51
N LEU A 517 -13.28 18.13 0.23
CA LEU A 517 -13.91 17.34 -0.82
C LEU A 517 -14.11 18.20 -2.08
N THR A 518 -13.41 17.86 -3.15
CA THR A 518 -13.64 18.41 -4.49
C THR A 518 -14.53 17.47 -5.30
N VAL A 519 -15.63 17.97 -5.84
CA VAL A 519 -16.53 17.24 -6.73
C VAL A 519 -16.37 17.75 -8.16
N ASN A 520 -15.82 16.91 -9.04
CA ASN A 520 -15.50 17.23 -10.42
C ASN A 520 -16.04 16.14 -11.36
N VAL A 521 -17.36 16.13 -11.53
CA VAL A 521 -18.12 15.17 -12.34
C VAL A 521 -18.74 15.85 -13.58
N PRO A 522 -17.93 16.43 -14.49
CA PRO A 522 -18.43 17.23 -15.62
C PRO A 522 -19.51 16.49 -16.42
N SER A 523 -20.59 17.21 -16.75
CA SER A 523 -21.78 16.68 -17.42
C SER A 523 -22.46 15.50 -16.70
N SER A 524 -22.30 15.39 -15.38
CA SER A 524 -22.89 14.35 -14.53
C SER A 524 -23.31 14.89 -13.17
N ASN A 525 -24.10 14.10 -12.44
CA ASN A 525 -24.54 14.41 -11.07
C ASN A 525 -23.94 13.38 -10.10
N LEU A 526 -23.28 13.86 -9.04
CA LEU A 526 -23.04 13.08 -7.84
C LEU A 526 -24.18 13.32 -6.86
N ILE A 527 -24.75 12.24 -6.30
CA ILE A 527 -25.86 12.31 -5.35
C ILE A 527 -25.39 11.80 -3.98
N VAL A 528 -25.57 12.59 -2.93
CA VAL A 528 -25.57 12.09 -1.54
C VAL A 528 -26.94 11.45 -1.29
N PRO A 529 -27.02 10.11 -1.11
CA PRO A 529 -28.28 9.38 -1.14
C PRO A 529 -29.13 9.55 0.13
N ALA A 530 -30.41 9.17 0.02
CA ALA A 530 -31.39 9.16 1.11
C ALA A 530 -30.86 8.48 2.39
N ASN A 531 -31.26 9.04 3.54
CA ASN A 531 -30.89 8.61 4.89
C ASN A 531 -29.38 8.68 5.24
N MET A 532 -28.48 8.97 4.28
CA MET A 532 -27.06 9.19 4.58
C MET A 532 -26.90 10.47 5.39
N THR A 533 -26.06 10.44 6.43
CA THR A 533 -25.64 11.65 7.14
C THR A 533 -24.49 12.32 6.39
N PHE A 534 -24.59 13.63 6.15
CA PHE A 534 -23.52 14.40 5.50
C PHE A 534 -23.19 15.63 6.35
N THR A 535 -21.90 15.79 6.66
CA THR A 535 -21.38 16.85 7.54
C THR A 535 -20.18 17.52 6.90
N ASN A 536 -20.17 18.85 6.88
CA ASN A 536 -19.05 19.67 6.41
C ASN A 536 -18.53 20.59 7.53
N ALA A 537 -17.34 20.29 8.05
CA ALA A 537 -16.56 21.18 8.91
C ALA A 537 -15.31 21.75 8.21
N GLY A 538 -15.04 21.32 6.98
CA GLY A 538 -13.92 21.76 6.14
C GLY A 538 -14.42 22.50 4.90
N THR A 539 -14.02 22.05 3.72
CA THR A 539 -14.43 22.62 2.43
C THR A 539 -15.09 21.58 1.53
N VAL A 540 -16.26 21.90 0.98
CA VAL A 540 -16.88 21.22 -0.15
C VAL A 540 -16.78 22.15 -1.36
N SER A 541 -16.14 21.70 -2.43
CA SER A 541 -15.90 22.49 -3.65
C SER A 541 -16.39 21.74 -4.88
N VAL A 542 -17.50 22.20 -5.48
CA VAL A 542 -18.00 21.66 -6.74
C VAL A 542 -17.36 22.42 -7.90
N THR A 543 -16.61 21.74 -8.75
CA THR A 543 -15.86 22.34 -9.87
C THR A 543 -16.25 21.79 -11.24
N GLY A 544 -17.20 20.84 -11.29
CA GLY A 544 -17.72 20.29 -12.54
C GLY A 544 -18.94 19.41 -12.29
N GLY A 545 -20.00 19.60 -13.08
CA GLY A 545 -21.27 18.89 -12.93
C GLY A 545 -22.09 19.36 -11.72
N THR A 546 -22.82 18.44 -11.11
CA THR A 546 -23.69 18.71 -9.95
C THR A 546 -23.26 17.89 -8.73
N LEU A 547 -23.22 18.51 -7.55
CA LEU A 547 -23.38 17.80 -6.27
C LEU A 547 -24.82 18.01 -5.79
N SER A 548 -25.61 16.94 -5.74
CA SER A 548 -26.98 16.94 -5.21
C SER A 548 -27.05 16.21 -3.87
N ILE A 549 -27.83 16.73 -2.94
CA ILE A 549 -28.05 16.14 -1.61
C ILE A 549 -29.53 15.80 -1.46
N ASP A 550 -29.87 14.51 -1.47
CA ASP A 550 -31.25 14.03 -1.41
C ASP A 550 -32.02 14.64 -0.24
N ASN A 551 -33.33 14.90 -0.41
CA ASN A 551 -34.16 15.54 0.62
C ASN A 551 -34.24 14.74 1.93
N SER A 552 -34.09 13.42 1.84
CA SER A 552 -34.08 12.47 2.97
C SER A 552 -32.68 12.23 3.54
N ALA A 553 -31.63 12.84 2.98
CA ALA A 553 -30.29 12.83 3.58
C ALA A 553 -30.24 13.73 4.83
N ASN A 554 -29.53 13.30 5.87
CA ASN A 554 -29.33 14.06 7.10
C ASN A 554 -28.14 15.02 6.94
N LEU A 555 -28.40 16.18 6.33
CA LEU A 555 -27.43 17.27 6.18
C LEU A 555 -27.29 18.04 7.50
N SER A 556 -26.28 17.73 8.30
CA SER A 556 -26.10 18.31 9.65
C SER A 556 -25.81 19.82 9.63
N ASN A 557 -25.36 20.35 8.50
CA ASN A 557 -25.15 21.78 8.25
C ASN A 557 -26.43 22.58 7.99
N PHE A 558 -27.60 21.94 7.85
CA PHE A 558 -28.85 22.63 7.57
C PHE A 558 -29.84 22.50 8.74
N ASN A 559 -30.11 23.62 9.42
CA ASN A 559 -31.15 23.68 10.44
C ASN A 559 -32.49 24.04 9.80
N SER A 560 -33.38 23.05 9.65
CA SER A 560 -34.72 23.20 9.07
C SER A 560 -35.71 24.01 9.91
N ALA A 561 -35.45 24.20 11.21
CA ALA A 561 -36.30 25.02 12.08
C ALA A 561 -36.00 26.52 11.95
N THR A 562 -34.81 26.90 11.47
CA THR A 562 -34.40 28.31 11.29
C THR A 562 -34.04 28.66 9.84
N ASN A 563 -33.97 27.67 8.94
CA ASN A 563 -33.43 27.78 7.59
C ASN A 563 -31.98 28.33 7.56
N PHE A 564 -31.17 27.95 8.55
CA PHE A 564 -29.76 28.33 8.64
C PHE A 564 -28.86 27.29 7.96
N LEU A 565 -27.92 27.77 7.14
CA LEU A 565 -26.70 27.04 6.82
C LEU A 565 -25.66 27.34 7.89
N VAL A 566 -25.09 26.30 8.52
CA VAL A 566 -24.06 26.41 9.57
C VAL A 566 -22.82 25.61 9.20
N ASN A 567 -21.65 26.13 9.56
CA ASN A 567 -20.31 25.53 9.43
C ASN A 567 -19.82 25.23 8.00
N GLY A 568 -18.49 25.26 7.86
CA GLY A 568 -17.77 24.85 6.66
C GLY A 568 -17.80 25.87 5.53
N THR A 569 -17.00 25.58 4.50
CA THR A 569 -16.98 26.31 3.23
C THR A 569 -17.72 25.50 2.17
N TRP A 570 -18.58 26.19 1.42
CA TRP A 570 -19.42 25.66 0.35
C TRP A 570 -19.12 26.44 -0.93
N GLN A 571 -18.26 25.88 -1.77
CA GLN A 571 -17.76 26.51 -2.98
C GLN A 571 -18.37 25.87 -4.23
N VAL A 572 -18.74 26.72 -5.18
CA VAL A 572 -19.27 26.35 -6.49
C VAL A 572 -18.49 27.12 -7.55
N ASN A 573 -17.81 26.41 -8.45
CA ASN A 573 -17.01 27.00 -9.52
C ASN A 573 -17.50 26.46 -10.88
N ASN A 574 -18.25 27.28 -11.62
CA ASN A 574 -18.86 26.92 -12.91
C ASN A 574 -19.62 25.58 -12.91
N ALA A 575 -20.32 25.31 -11.81
CA ALA A 575 -20.95 24.03 -11.49
C ALA A 575 -22.26 24.24 -10.71
N THR A 576 -22.92 23.15 -10.30
CA THR A 576 -24.17 23.18 -9.54
C THR A 576 -24.00 22.57 -8.16
N LEU A 577 -24.42 23.29 -7.11
CA LEU A 577 -24.68 22.73 -5.79
C LEU A 577 -26.19 22.69 -5.55
N ASP A 578 -26.71 21.51 -5.26
CA ASP A 578 -28.13 21.23 -5.10
C ASP A 578 -28.39 20.60 -3.73
N PHE A 579 -29.27 21.22 -2.94
CA PHE A 579 -29.71 20.71 -1.64
C PHE A 579 -31.16 20.20 -1.70
N GLY A 580 -31.67 19.91 -2.90
CA GLY A 580 -33.05 19.53 -3.15
C GLY A 580 -34.01 20.68 -2.86
N THR A 581 -35.09 20.41 -2.13
CA THR A 581 -36.13 21.39 -1.79
C THR A 581 -35.77 22.31 -0.62
N ARG A 582 -34.61 22.09 0.03
CA ARG A 582 -34.16 22.89 1.19
C ARG A 582 -33.97 24.36 0.78
N GLN A 583 -34.41 25.28 1.64
CA GLN A 583 -34.28 26.72 1.45
C GLN A 583 -33.46 27.33 2.58
N ILE A 584 -32.42 28.08 2.23
CA ILE A 584 -31.48 28.70 3.18
C ILE A 584 -31.82 30.18 3.27
N GLY A 585 -32.46 30.56 4.37
CA GLY A 585 -32.77 31.95 4.70
C GLY A 585 -31.59 32.70 5.32
N THR A 586 -30.62 32.00 5.91
CA THR A 586 -29.44 32.63 6.53
C THR A 586 -28.15 31.80 6.37
N ILE A 587 -27.07 32.45 5.96
CA ILE A 587 -25.70 31.93 6.12
C ILE A 587 -25.23 32.36 7.52
N ALA A 588 -25.02 31.41 8.44
CA ALA A 588 -24.63 31.70 9.82
C ALA A 588 -23.16 32.13 9.94
N SER A 589 -22.76 32.62 11.12
CA SER A 589 -21.34 32.83 11.46
C SER A 589 -20.51 31.56 11.22
N ASN A 590 -19.21 31.72 10.95
CA ASN A 590 -18.27 30.62 10.66
C ASN A 590 -18.69 29.71 9.48
N THR A 591 -19.51 30.25 8.57
CA THR A 591 -20.02 29.56 7.37
C THR A 591 -19.69 30.42 6.17
N THR A 592 -19.12 29.81 5.12
CA THR A 592 -18.71 30.52 3.91
C THR A 592 -19.37 29.91 2.68
N VAL A 593 -20.03 30.72 1.86
CA VAL A 593 -20.54 30.31 0.54
C VAL A 593 -19.78 31.09 -0.54
N ILE A 594 -19.31 30.39 -1.57
CA ILE A 594 -18.57 30.98 -2.70
C ILE A 594 -19.23 30.53 -4.01
N LEU A 595 -19.74 31.49 -4.79
CA LEU A 595 -20.18 31.30 -6.17
C LEU A 595 -19.15 31.94 -7.10
N SER A 596 -18.52 31.13 -7.97
CA SER A 596 -17.45 31.60 -8.86
C SER A 596 -17.71 31.17 -10.30
N GLY A 597 -17.68 32.13 -11.23
CA GLY A 597 -17.93 31.88 -12.65
C GLY A 597 -19.40 31.98 -13.05
N SER A 598 -19.65 32.31 -14.31
CA SER A 598 -20.98 32.60 -14.85
C SER A 598 -21.97 31.43 -14.80
N SER A 599 -21.47 30.19 -14.72
CA SER A 599 -22.30 28.98 -14.61
C SER A 599 -22.45 28.44 -13.17
N ALA A 600 -21.98 29.16 -12.15
CA ALA A 600 -22.14 28.71 -10.76
C ALA A 600 -23.60 28.88 -10.28
N THR A 601 -24.22 27.79 -9.83
CA THR A 601 -25.60 27.80 -9.32
C THR A 601 -25.73 27.11 -7.96
N PHE A 602 -26.57 27.69 -7.09
CA PHE A 602 -26.91 27.13 -5.78
C PHE A 602 -28.36 27.51 -5.41
N ALA A 603 -29.32 26.71 -5.86
CA ALA A 603 -30.75 27.07 -5.81
C ALA A 603 -31.31 27.25 -4.38
N ALA A 604 -30.69 26.62 -3.38
CA ALA A 604 -31.13 26.67 -1.99
C ALA A 604 -31.03 28.07 -1.35
N ILE A 605 -30.09 28.92 -1.81
CA ILE A 605 -29.96 30.31 -1.34
C ILE A 605 -30.78 31.32 -2.18
N SER A 606 -31.74 30.86 -2.99
CA SER A 606 -32.62 31.77 -3.76
C SER A 606 -33.46 32.69 -2.88
N ASN A 607 -33.81 32.29 -1.66
CA ASN A 607 -34.56 33.10 -0.69
C ASN A 607 -33.72 33.51 0.55
N LEU A 608 -32.42 33.76 0.34
CA LEU A 608 -31.50 34.22 1.39
C LEU A 608 -31.86 35.63 1.85
N SER A 609 -32.30 35.78 3.09
CA SER A 609 -32.56 37.09 3.70
C SER A 609 -31.40 37.62 4.54
N LYS A 610 -30.42 36.79 4.93
CA LYS A 610 -29.31 37.23 5.80
C LYS A 610 -27.97 36.55 5.56
N VAL A 611 -26.90 37.34 5.54
CA VAL A 611 -25.49 36.88 5.61
C VAL A 611 -24.91 37.28 6.96
N SER A 612 -24.67 36.31 7.83
CA SER A 612 -23.96 36.49 9.12
C SER A 612 -22.55 35.87 9.10
N GLY A 613 -22.29 34.95 8.17
CA GLY A 613 -20.95 34.46 7.81
C GLY A 613 -20.38 35.21 6.61
N SER A 614 -19.89 34.48 5.61
CA SER A 614 -19.41 35.04 4.34
C SER A 614 -20.23 34.55 3.15
N LEU A 615 -20.63 35.46 2.27
CA LEU A 615 -21.07 35.15 0.90
C LEU A 615 -20.10 35.83 -0.07
N GLN A 616 -19.58 35.07 -1.04
CA GLN A 616 -18.69 35.57 -2.08
C GLN A 616 -19.27 35.23 -3.45
N VAL A 617 -19.38 36.23 -4.32
CA VAL A 617 -19.89 36.09 -5.69
C VAL A 617 -18.86 36.71 -6.63
N THR A 618 -18.14 35.85 -7.37
CA THR A 618 -16.88 36.20 -8.04
C THR A 618 -16.77 35.61 -9.45
N GLY A 619 -15.75 36.01 -10.21
CA GLY A 619 -15.41 35.41 -11.51
C GLY A 619 -16.48 35.56 -12.60
N GLY A 620 -17.38 36.54 -12.49
CA GLY A 620 -18.50 36.72 -13.41
C GLY A 620 -19.80 36.01 -12.98
N ALA A 621 -19.85 35.44 -11.78
CA ALA A 621 -21.09 34.92 -11.21
C ALA A 621 -22.12 36.04 -11.02
N SER A 622 -23.39 35.75 -11.26
CA SER A 622 -24.50 36.67 -11.00
C SER A 622 -25.53 36.00 -10.10
N TYR A 623 -25.84 36.66 -8.99
CA TYR A 623 -26.69 36.11 -7.93
C TYR A 623 -27.84 37.06 -7.61
N THR A 624 -29.06 36.53 -7.59
CA THR A 624 -30.27 37.26 -7.24
C THR A 624 -31.02 36.48 -6.17
N THR A 625 -31.47 37.16 -5.12
CA THR A 625 -32.40 36.60 -4.14
C THR A 625 -33.80 37.22 -4.21
N GLY A 626 -34.82 36.38 -4.03
CA GLY A 626 -36.23 36.76 -3.88
C GLY A 626 -36.60 37.34 -2.51
N SER A 627 -35.62 37.72 -1.67
CA SER A 627 -35.80 38.36 -0.38
C SER A 627 -34.98 39.65 -0.26
N SER A 628 -35.31 40.51 0.71
CA SER A 628 -34.44 41.63 1.08
C SER A 628 -33.21 41.10 1.82
N LEU A 629 -32.01 41.50 1.40
CA LEU A 629 -30.76 40.90 1.86
C LEU A 629 -30.08 41.74 2.95
N LEU A 630 -29.96 41.19 4.16
CA LEU A 630 -29.30 41.81 5.31
C LEU A 630 -27.88 41.24 5.52
N VAL A 631 -26.86 42.08 5.39
CA VAL A 631 -25.45 41.69 5.62
C VAL A 631 -25.02 42.14 7.01
N ASN A 632 -24.83 41.16 7.90
CA ASN A 632 -24.23 41.30 9.24
C ASN A 632 -22.79 40.74 9.29
N GLY A 633 -22.40 39.91 8.32
CA GLY A 633 -21.04 39.39 8.13
C GLY A 633 -20.37 40.00 6.89
N THR A 634 -19.76 39.19 6.04
CA THR A 634 -19.07 39.65 4.82
C THR A 634 -19.85 39.31 3.55
N LEU A 635 -20.04 40.30 2.68
CA LEU A 635 -20.48 40.10 1.30
C LEU A 635 -19.37 40.56 0.35
N THR A 636 -18.81 39.64 -0.44
CA THR A 636 -17.83 39.96 -1.48
C THR A 636 -18.49 39.88 -2.86
N VAL A 637 -18.44 40.96 -3.63
CA VAL A 637 -18.86 40.99 -5.04
C VAL A 637 -17.63 41.30 -5.91
N GLY A 638 -17.08 40.28 -6.56
CA GLY A 638 -15.87 40.40 -7.37
C GLY A 638 -16.10 41.11 -8.71
N ALA A 639 -15.01 41.51 -9.37
CA ALA A 639 -15.05 42.12 -10.69
C ALA A 639 -15.92 41.32 -11.68
N GLY A 640 -16.70 42.03 -12.50
CA GLY A 640 -17.64 41.45 -13.47
C GLY A 640 -18.81 40.65 -12.87
N SER A 641 -18.92 40.56 -11.54
CA SER A 641 -19.90 39.74 -10.83
C SER A 641 -21.05 40.62 -10.30
N SER A 642 -22.22 40.05 -10.00
CA SER A 642 -23.38 40.83 -9.54
C SER A 642 -24.14 40.19 -8.37
N VAL A 643 -24.67 41.03 -7.48
CA VAL A 643 -25.57 40.63 -6.37
C VAL A 643 -26.81 41.52 -6.35
N SER A 644 -28.00 40.90 -6.33
CA SER A 644 -29.29 41.60 -6.33
C SER A 644 -30.28 41.01 -5.31
N SER A 645 -31.14 41.85 -4.74
CA SER A 645 -32.14 41.47 -3.73
C SER A 645 -33.48 42.17 -3.95
N VAL A 646 -34.52 41.78 -3.20
CA VAL A 646 -35.79 42.53 -3.17
C VAL A 646 -35.57 43.83 -2.38
N GLY A 647 -35.29 44.90 -3.11
CA GLY A 647 -34.82 46.18 -2.57
C GLY A 647 -33.29 46.20 -2.36
N GLN A 648 -32.80 47.31 -1.82
CA GLN A 648 -31.37 47.54 -1.55
C GLN A 648 -30.77 46.46 -0.63
N VAL A 649 -29.52 46.07 -0.90
CA VAL A 649 -28.74 45.21 0.00
C VAL A 649 -28.37 45.99 1.27
N ALA A 650 -28.90 45.59 2.41
CA ALA A 650 -28.74 46.30 3.68
C ALA A 650 -27.44 45.88 4.40
N ILE A 651 -26.43 46.75 4.39
CA ILE A 651 -25.14 46.55 5.08
C ILE A 651 -25.29 47.04 6.53
N ASN A 652 -25.60 46.09 7.40
CA ASN A 652 -25.97 46.30 8.80
C ASN A 652 -24.73 46.53 9.69
N SER A 653 -24.96 46.73 11.00
CA SER A 653 -23.91 46.92 11.99
C SER A 653 -22.93 45.73 12.00
N ASN A 654 -21.63 46.02 11.86
CA ASN A 654 -20.53 45.07 11.63
C ASN A 654 -20.52 44.34 10.28
N GLY A 655 -21.54 44.54 9.43
CA GLY A 655 -21.57 44.03 8.06
C GLY A 655 -20.54 44.72 7.18
N THR A 656 -19.86 43.97 6.32
CA THR A 656 -18.85 44.48 5.39
C THR A 656 -19.16 44.08 3.94
N LEU A 657 -19.29 45.06 3.05
CA LEU A 657 -19.37 44.88 1.60
C LEU A 657 -17.97 45.08 0.98
N ILE A 658 -17.52 44.10 0.18
CA ILE A 658 -16.16 44.04 -0.37
C ILE A 658 -16.18 43.82 -1.89
N GLY A 659 -15.21 44.40 -2.59
CA GLY A 659 -14.91 44.08 -4.00
C GLY A 659 -15.30 45.17 -5.00
N SER A 660 -15.38 44.78 -6.27
CA SER A 660 -15.47 45.65 -7.46
C SER A 660 -16.44 45.12 -8.53
N GLY A 661 -17.49 44.42 -8.07
CA GLY A 661 -18.61 44.00 -8.89
C GLY A 661 -19.76 45.00 -8.88
N SER A 662 -20.97 44.49 -9.05
CA SER A 662 -22.19 45.31 -9.21
C SER A 662 -23.33 44.92 -8.27
N LEU A 663 -24.09 45.91 -7.82
CA LEU A 663 -25.33 45.75 -7.04
C LEU A 663 -26.51 46.40 -7.80
N PRO A 664 -27.17 45.68 -8.73
CA PRO A 664 -28.23 46.24 -9.58
C PRO A 664 -29.48 46.76 -8.86
N THR A 665 -29.63 46.45 -7.56
CA THR A 665 -30.72 46.92 -6.69
C THR A 665 -30.26 47.93 -5.64
N GLY A 666 -28.99 48.34 -5.68
CA GLY A 666 -28.38 49.30 -4.77
C GLY A 666 -28.07 48.72 -3.38
N PHE A 667 -27.59 49.56 -2.48
CA PHE A 667 -27.30 49.19 -1.10
C PHE A 667 -27.82 50.24 -0.10
N ALA A 668 -28.00 49.82 1.15
CA ALA A 668 -28.30 50.68 2.29
C ALA A 668 -27.23 50.48 3.38
N LEU A 669 -26.38 51.48 3.62
CA LEU A 669 -25.35 51.43 4.66
C LEU A 669 -25.91 51.94 5.99
N SER A 670 -25.80 51.11 7.03
CA SER A 670 -26.16 51.46 8.41
C SER A 670 -25.02 52.15 9.17
N SER A 671 -25.31 52.71 10.35
CA SER A 671 -24.40 53.58 11.11
C SER A 671 -23.07 52.97 11.55
N THR A 672 -22.95 51.64 11.54
CA THR A 672 -21.67 50.91 11.78
C THR A 672 -21.42 49.78 10.78
N GLY A 673 -22.04 49.83 9.60
CA GLY A 673 -21.64 48.99 8.46
C GLY A 673 -20.39 49.52 7.78
N THR A 674 -19.69 48.69 7.00
CA THR A 674 -18.50 49.06 6.23
C THR A 674 -18.66 48.73 4.75
N ILE A 675 -18.27 49.65 3.87
CA ILE A 675 -18.04 49.42 2.44
C ILE A 675 -16.55 49.56 2.18
N LYS A 676 -15.92 48.50 1.68
CA LYS A 676 -14.48 48.37 1.48
C LYS A 676 -14.20 47.74 0.12
N PRO A 677 -14.18 48.52 -0.97
CA PRO A 677 -13.72 48.05 -2.27
C PRO A 677 -12.20 47.81 -2.17
N ASP A 678 -11.76 46.63 -1.74
CA ASP A 678 -10.37 46.16 -1.81
C ASP A 678 -10.38 44.60 -1.87
N SER A 679 -9.28 43.84 -1.92
CA SER A 679 -7.86 44.19 -1.87
C SER A 679 -7.23 44.48 -3.23
N THR A 680 -7.98 44.32 -4.32
CA THR A 680 -7.64 44.90 -5.62
C THR A 680 -8.33 46.25 -5.74
N LEU A 681 -7.65 47.25 -6.32
CA LEU A 681 -8.35 48.46 -6.73
C LEU A 681 -9.45 48.11 -7.76
N GLY A 682 -10.51 48.91 -7.74
CA GLY A 682 -11.67 48.71 -8.59
C GLY A 682 -12.81 49.67 -8.28
N ILE A 683 -13.81 49.65 -9.15
CA ILE A 683 -15.06 50.41 -9.03
C ILE A 683 -16.12 49.45 -8.49
N LEU A 684 -16.85 49.85 -7.46
CA LEU A 684 -18.03 49.13 -6.96
C LEU A 684 -19.28 49.82 -7.52
N SER A 685 -19.99 49.19 -8.46
CA SER A 685 -21.16 49.79 -9.11
C SER A 685 -22.46 49.45 -8.38
N ALA A 686 -23.37 50.40 -8.24
CA ALA A 686 -24.65 50.22 -7.55
C ALA A 686 -25.78 51.04 -8.21
N ALA A 687 -27.02 50.54 -8.11
CA ALA A 687 -28.20 51.37 -8.40
C ALA A 687 -28.46 52.38 -7.25
N ASN A 688 -29.63 53.02 -7.25
CA ASN A 688 -30.06 53.97 -6.20
C ASN A 688 -29.71 53.46 -4.80
N SER A 689 -28.85 54.16 -4.07
CA SER A 689 -28.26 53.70 -2.81
C SER A 689 -28.33 54.74 -1.70
N LEU A 690 -28.32 54.27 -0.45
CA LEU A 690 -28.52 55.06 0.77
C LEU A 690 -27.35 54.87 1.75
N ILE A 691 -26.86 55.96 2.34
CA ILE A 691 -25.84 55.92 3.40
C ILE A 691 -26.35 56.66 4.65
N ASN A 692 -26.49 55.93 5.76
CA ASN A 692 -26.97 56.41 7.07
C ASN A 692 -25.87 56.15 8.14
N GLY A 693 -24.73 56.81 7.96
CA GLY A 693 -23.50 56.56 8.73
C GLY A 693 -22.65 55.41 8.18
N GLY A 694 -21.85 54.78 9.04
CA GLY A 694 -20.95 53.68 8.66
C GLY A 694 -19.57 54.16 8.19
N THR A 695 -18.79 53.25 7.61
CA THR A 695 -17.44 53.54 7.06
C THR A 695 -17.39 53.21 5.57
N PHE A 696 -16.86 54.13 4.76
CA PHE A 696 -16.45 53.88 3.38
C PHE A 696 -14.92 53.96 3.31
N VAL A 697 -14.27 52.87 2.89
CA VAL A 697 -12.81 52.77 2.78
C VAL A 697 -12.38 53.08 1.35
N VAL A 698 -11.46 54.01 1.17
CA VAL A 698 -10.86 54.39 -0.11
C VAL A 698 -9.37 54.05 -0.09
N GLY A 699 -8.97 53.03 -0.84
CA GLY A 699 -7.57 52.79 -1.16
C GLY A 699 -7.09 53.72 -2.28
N ILE A 700 -5.85 54.21 -2.19
CA ILE A 700 -5.17 55.03 -3.20
C ILE A 700 -3.76 54.47 -3.40
N ASN A 701 -3.33 54.17 -4.64
CA ASN A 701 -2.00 53.60 -4.92
C ASN A 701 -1.02 54.54 -5.65
N SER A 702 -1.47 55.67 -6.19
CA SER A 702 -0.62 56.53 -7.03
C SER A 702 -0.89 58.03 -6.89
N TRP A 703 0.16 58.81 -7.17
CA TRP A 703 0.19 60.27 -7.13
C TRP A 703 0.39 60.87 -8.54
N THR A 704 -0.50 60.53 -9.47
CA THR A 704 -0.54 61.13 -10.82
C THR A 704 -1.20 62.51 -10.83
N SER A 705 -1.15 63.26 -11.93
CA SER A 705 -1.99 64.46 -12.11
C SER A 705 -3.43 64.13 -12.52
N THR A 706 -3.64 62.99 -13.20
CA THR A 706 -4.96 62.53 -13.69
C THR A 706 -5.17 61.05 -13.32
N PRO A 707 -5.88 60.73 -12.23
CA PRO A 707 -6.24 59.37 -11.85
C PRO A 707 -7.16 58.67 -12.85
N VAL A 708 -7.02 57.35 -12.93
CA VAL A 708 -8.06 56.46 -13.46
C VAL A 708 -8.75 55.77 -12.28
N ALA A 709 -10.06 55.92 -12.17
CA ALA A 709 -10.88 55.24 -11.16
C ALA A 709 -10.75 53.71 -11.31
N GLY A 710 -10.71 52.99 -10.19
CA GLY A 710 -10.48 51.55 -10.15
C GLY A 710 -9.06 51.08 -10.47
N THR A 711 -8.20 51.93 -11.05
CA THR A 711 -6.79 51.62 -11.37
C THR A 711 -5.81 52.32 -10.43
N ASN A 712 -6.14 53.54 -10.00
CA ASN A 712 -5.30 54.33 -9.09
C ASN A 712 -5.88 54.52 -7.69
N TYR A 713 -7.19 54.32 -7.54
CA TYR A 713 -7.94 54.47 -6.30
C TYR A 713 -9.29 53.75 -6.41
N ASN A 714 -9.95 53.54 -5.28
CA ASN A 714 -11.29 52.97 -5.23
C ASN A 714 -12.39 54.01 -5.43
N GLN A 715 -13.42 53.62 -6.17
CA GLN A 715 -14.59 54.44 -6.44
C GLN A 715 -15.88 53.65 -6.20
N LEU A 716 -16.91 54.33 -5.71
CA LEU A 716 -18.29 53.86 -5.72
C LEU A 716 -19.03 54.51 -6.90
N ALA A 717 -19.66 53.75 -7.79
CA ALA A 717 -20.28 54.31 -9.01
C ALA A 717 -21.75 53.94 -9.19
N GLY A 718 -22.51 54.80 -9.87
CA GLY A 718 -23.84 54.50 -10.38
C GLY A 718 -23.79 53.44 -11.50
N ILE A 719 -24.64 52.41 -11.42
CA ILE A 719 -24.73 51.36 -12.46
C ILE A 719 -25.45 51.84 -13.73
N THR A 720 -26.16 52.97 -13.64
CA THR A 720 -26.74 53.71 -14.77
C THR A 720 -26.51 55.21 -14.58
N GLY A 721 -26.57 55.99 -15.67
CA GLY A 721 -26.63 57.46 -15.61
C GLY A 721 -27.91 58.04 -14.96
N SER A 722 -28.78 57.19 -14.41
CA SER A 722 -29.95 57.55 -13.60
C SER A 722 -29.86 57.05 -12.16
N SER A 723 -28.76 56.39 -11.78
CA SER A 723 -28.51 55.89 -10.43
C SER A 723 -28.05 57.03 -9.53
N SER A 724 -28.67 57.15 -8.35
CA SER A 724 -28.46 58.23 -7.38
C SER A 724 -27.86 57.73 -6.06
N LEU A 725 -27.15 58.62 -5.35
CA LEU A 725 -26.67 58.36 -4.00
C LEU A 725 -27.32 59.34 -3.01
N THR A 726 -27.90 58.82 -1.94
CA THR A 726 -28.59 59.62 -0.92
C THR A 726 -27.92 59.46 0.43
N PHE A 727 -27.65 60.57 1.11
CA PHE A 727 -27.20 60.56 2.50
C PHE A 727 -28.36 60.79 3.46
N ASN A 728 -28.38 60.08 4.58
CA ASN A 728 -29.32 60.29 5.68
C ASN A 728 -28.57 60.26 7.01
N GLY A 729 -27.74 61.28 7.25
CA GLY A 729 -27.07 61.50 8.51
C GLY A 729 -27.80 62.54 9.33
N ALA A 730 -28.21 62.19 10.55
CA ALA A 730 -28.70 63.13 11.55
C ALA A 730 -28.16 62.75 12.93
N GLY A 731 -27.60 63.72 13.66
CA GLY A 731 -27.03 63.48 14.98
C GLY A 731 -25.79 62.58 14.97
N THR A 732 -25.80 61.51 15.76
CA THR A 732 -24.62 60.68 16.09
C THR A 732 -24.09 59.81 14.94
N ASN A 733 -24.84 59.65 13.85
CA ASN A 733 -24.53 58.71 12.76
C ASN A 733 -23.54 59.30 11.72
N SER A 734 -22.38 59.77 12.17
CA SER A 734 -21.35 60.33 11.26
C SER A 734 -20.77 59.26 10.33
N ILE A 735 -20.72 59.57 9.02
CA ILE A 735 -20.12 58.74 7.98
C ILE A 735 -18.60 58.90 8.03
N THR A 736 -17.85 57.80 8.05
CA THR A 736 -16.39 57.84 8.09
C THR A 736 -15.82 57.51 6.71
N ILE A 737 -15.11 58.44 6.09
CA ILE A 737 -14.28 58.18 4.89
C ILE A 737 -12.89 57.78 5.38
N LYS A 738 -12.56 56.48 5.34
CA LYS A 738 -11.24 55.99 5.73
C LYS A 738 -10.32 55.98 4.51
N VAL A 739 -9.28 56.80 4.53
CA VAL A 739 -8.31 56.92 3.44
C VAL A 739 -7.11 56.02 3.74
N ASN A 740 -6.87 55.03 2.88
CA ASN A 740 -5.76 54.09 2.98
C ASN A 740 -4.74 54.38 1.87
N SER A 741 -3.46 54.52 2.22
CA SER A 741 -2.38 54.53 1.24
C SER A 741 -1.97 53.11 0.88
N LEU A 742 -1.76 52.85 -0.41
CA LEU A 742 -1.30 51.58 -0.95
C LEU A 742 -0.01 51.79 -1.74
N THR A 743 0.79 50.73 -1.82
CA THR A 743 1.88 50.61 -2.78
C THR A 743 1.33 50.37 -4.20
N ALA A 744 2.19 50.48 -5.21
CA ALA A 744 1.84 50.14 -6.60
C ALA A 744 1.40 48.67 -6.82
N THR A 745 1.62 47.77 -5.85
CA THR A 745 1.11 46.38 -5.86
C THR A 745 -0.21 46.21 -5.09
N ASN A 746 -0.88 47.32 -4.73
CA ASN A 746 -2.12 47.39 -3.97
C ASN A 746 -2.04 46.82 -2.53
N THR A 747 -0.83 46.59 -2.00
CA THR A 747 -0.62 46.27 -0.59
C THR A 747 -0.57 47.54 0.26
N ALA A 748 -1.01 47.49 1.52
CA ALA A 748 -0.95 48.65 2.41
C ALA A 748 0.49 49.15 2.60
N GLY A 749 0.72 50.44 2.34
CA GLY A 749 2.07 51.02 2.32
C GLY A 749 2.05 52.48 1.86
N ALA A 750 3.22 53.12 1.80
CA ALA A 750 3.33 54.46 1.25
C ALA A 750 3.07 54.47 -0.27
N ILE A 751 2.29 55.45 -0.74
CA ILE A 751 2.11 55.77 -2.16
C ILE A 751 3.44 56.25 -2.74
N SER A 752 3.82 55.69 -3.89
CA SER A 752 5.02 56.11 -4.62
C SER A 752 4.82 57.48 -5.27
N GLY A 753 5.82 58.36 -5.15
CA GLY A 753 5.79 59.70 -5.76
C GLY A 753 4.84 60.71 -5.08
N PHE A 754 4.33 60.40 -3.89
CA PHE A 754 3.51 61.32 -3.09
C PHE A 754 4.26 62.61 -2.75
N ASP A 755 3.68 63.76 -3.12
CA ASP A 755 4.21 65.10 -2.85
C ASP A 755 3.22 65.90 -2.01
N ASN A 756 3.56 66.15 -0.74
CA ASN A 756 2.70 66.87 0.20
C ASN A 756 2.63 68.38 -0.03
N THR A 757 3.28 68.92 -1.07
CA THR A 757 3.17 70.33 -1.47
C THR A 757 2.10 70.58 -2.55
N GLN A 758 1.55 69.52 -3.16
CA GLN A 758 0.62 69.63 -4.31
C GLN A 758 -0.84 69.39 -3.91
N VAL A 759 -1.76 70.25 -4.40
CA VAL A 759 -3.22 70.04 -4.31
C VAL A 759 -3.62 68.87 -5.22
N ARG A 760 -4.50 67.99 -4.73
CA ARG A 760 -4.68 66.69 -5.37
C ARG A 760 -6.06 66.05 -5.12
N THR A 761 -6.80 65.75 -6.19
CA THR A 761 -8.22 65.32 -6.14
C THR A 761 -8.44 63.88 -6.69
N TRP A 762 -9.43 63.15 -6.16
CA TRP A 762 -9.93 61.85 -6.64
C TRP A 762 -11.48 61.79 -6.59
N VAL A 763 -12.15 61.19 -7.58
CA VAL A 763 -13.62 61.10 -7.66
C VAL A 763 -14.13 59.84 -6.93
N ILE A 764 -14.17 59.87 -5.61
CA ILE A 764 -14.44 58.68 -4.78
C ILE A 764 -15.88 58.16 -4.88
N ALA A 765 -16.82 58.99 -5.33
CA ALA A 765 -18.13 58.53 -5.80
C ALA A 765 -18.57 59.26 -7.06
N ASP A 766 -19.25 58.56 -7.98
CA ASP A 766 -19.82 59.10 -9.23
C ASP A 766 -21.22 58.48 -9.47
N PHE A 767 -22.26 59.30 -9.42
CA PHE A 767 -23.67 58.91 -9.56
C PHE A 767 -24.40 59.90 -10.45
N GLY A 768 -24.48 59.61 -11.76
CA GLY A 768 -25.13 60.47 -12.76
C GLY A 768 -26.61 60.80 -12.53
N GLY A 769 -27.32 60.03 -11.69
CA GLY A 769 -28.67 60.36 -11.21
C GLY A 769 -28.72 61.42 -10.09
N GLY A 770 -27.55 61.92 -9.66
CA GLY A 770 -27.39 62.94 -8.63
C GLY A 770 -27.04 62.38 -7.23
N ILE A 771 -26.32 63.20 -6.47
CA ILE A 771 -25.94 62.96 -5.07
C ILE A 771 -26.71 63.94 -4.18
N SER A 772 -27.53 63.41 -3.27
CA SER A 772 -28.48 64.20 -2.48
C SER A 772 -28.23 64.16 -0.97
N ALA A 773 -28.65 65.23 -0.29
CA ALA A 773 -28.48 65.45 1.15
C ALA A 773 -27.03 65.40 1.67
N PHE A 774 -26.05 65.59 0.79
CA PHE A 774 -24.65 65.77 1.13
C PHE A 774 -24.44 67.03 1.98
N ASN A 775 -23.68 66.90 3.08
CA ASN A 775 -23.31 67.99 3.97
C ASN A 775 -22.03 67.59 4.72
N ASN A 776 -20.99 68.43 4.68
CA ASN A 776 -19.68 68.12 5.26
C ASN A 776 -19.73 67.78 6.76
N ASN A 777 -20.72 68.31 7.50
CA ASN A 777 -20.91 67.99 8.93
C ASN A 777 -21.34 66.54 9.19
N LEU A 778 -21.76 65.80 8.16
CA LEU A 778 -22.08 64.37 8.26
C LEU A 778 -20.84 63.49 8.17
N PHE A 779 -19.72 64.01 7.68
CA PHE A 779 -18.53 63.23 7.37
C PHE A 779 -17.41 63.44 8.40
N LYS A 780 -16.66 62.36 8.64
CA LYS A 780 -15.34 62.37 9.27
C LYS A 780 -14.37 61.73 8.30
N ILE A 781 -13.16 62.26 8.18
CA ILE A 781 -12.11 61.65 7.37
C ILE A 781 -11.12 60.99 8.34
N ASP A 782 -10.93 59.69 8.18
CA ASP A 782 -9.99 58.87 8.95
C ASP A 782 -8.74 58.61 8.10
N THR A 783 -7.67 59.31 8.41
CA THR A 783 -6.36 59.19 7.73
C THR A 783 -5.42 58.18 8.40
N THR A 784 -5.87 57.42 9.41
CA THR A 784 -4.98 56.44 10.11
C THR A 784 -4.48 55.30 9.22
N GLY A 785 -5.10 55.09 8.05
CA GLY A 785 -4.63 54.16 7.02
C GLY A 785 -3.61 54.75 6.04
N PHE A 786 -3.29 56.05 6.14
CA PHE A 786 -2.47 56.77 5.18
C PHE A 786 -1.05 56.97 5.75
N GLN A 787 -0.08 56.24 5.19
CA GLN A 787 1.28 56.11 5.73
C GLN A 787 2.26 57.20 5.24
N ASN A 788 1.92 57.93 4.18
CA ASN A 788 2.74 59.04 3.70
C ASN A 788 2.65 60.25 4.65
N ASN A 789 3.78 60.91 4.93
CA ASN A 789 3.81 62.12 5.77
C ASN A 789 3.08 63.29 5.10
N LEU A 790 1.89 63.63 5.62
CA LEU A 790 1.02 64.67 5.09
C LEU A 790 1.62 66.10 5.13
N GLY A 791 2.73 66.33 5.83
CA GLY A 791 3.39 67.65 5.89
C GLY A 791 2.56 68.75 6.57
N GLY A 792 1.52 68.37 7.34
CA GLY A 792 0.51 69.28 7.87
C GLY A 792 -0.67 69.56 6.93
N GLY A 793 -0.60 69.10 5.67
CA GLY A 793 -1.74 69.09 4.75
C GLY A 793 -2.83 68.13 5.22
N ASN A 794 -4.03 68.29 4.67
CA ASN A 794 -5.22 67.57 5.11
C ASN A 794 -6.13 67.20 3.93
N PHE A 795 -7.00 66.22 4.14
CA PHE A 795 -8.03 65.83 3.20
C PHE A 795 -9.35 66.57 3.46
N TYR A 796 -10.09 66.82 2.38
CA TYR A 796 -11.40 67.48 2.36
C TYR A 796 -12.35 66.74 1.42
N LEU A 797 -13.65 67.02 1.56
CA LEU A 797 -14.71 66.51 0.68
C LEU A 797 -15.48 67.69 0.08
N SER A 798 -15.75 67.59 -1.21
CA SER A 798 -16.59 68.53 -1.97
C SER A 798 -17.48 67.77 -2.96
N LEU A 799 -18.57 68.41 -3.40
CA LEU A 799 -19.32 67.97 -4.58
C LEU A 799 -18.81 68.72 -5.81
N ASP A 800 -18.92 68.10 -6.98
CA ASP A 800 -18.69 68.79 -8.24
C ASP A 800 -19.80 69.80 -8.57
N SER A 801 -19.60 70.55 -9.67
CA SER A 801 -20.53 71.59 -10.13
C SER A 801 -21.92 71.10 -10.58
N THR A 802 -22.05 69.81 -10.91
CA THR A 802 -23.28 69.15 -11.37
C THR A 802 -23.97 68.31 -10.28
N GLN A 803 -23.30 68.09 -9.14
CA GLN A 803 -23.77 67.29 -8.01
C GLN A 803 -23.95 65.81 -8.34
N THR A 804 -23.12 65.26 -9.24
CA THR A 804 -23.05 63.82 -9.53
C THR A 804 -21.82 63.16 -8.92
N GLU A 805 -20.78 63.93 -8.56
CA GLU A 805 -19.50 63.40 -8.07
C GLU A 805 -19.20 63.85 -6.62
N ILE A 806 -18.58 62.98 -5.82
CA ILE A 806 -17.88 63.36 -4.58
C ILE A 806 -16.38 63.35 -4.84
N LEU A 807 -15.78 64.51 -4.63
CA LEU A 807 -14.36 64.74 -4.73
C LEU A 807 -13.72 64.59 -3.35
N LEU A 808 -12.73 63.71 -3.23
CA LEU A 808 -11.77 63.67 -2.13
C LEU A 808 -10.57 64.53 -2.53
N GLU A 809 -10.23 65.53 -1.72
CA GLU A 809 -9.21 66.53 -2.08
C GLU A 809 -8.15 66.62 -0.98
N PHE A 810 -6.91 66.24 -1.29
CA PHE A 810 -5.76 66.60 -0.46
C PHE A 810 -5.34 68.05 -0.77
N VAL A 811 -5.20 68.84 0.28
CA VAL A 811 -4.72 70.22 0.21
C VAL A 811 -3.51 70.34 1.13
N PRO A 812 -2.35 70.84 0.63
CA PRO A 812 -1.17 71.09 1.46
C PRO A 812 -1.47 72.13 2.53
N LEU A 813 -0.72 72.11 3.64
CA LEU A 813 -0.71 73.28 4.52
C LEU A 813 -0.10 74.45 3.73
N PRO A 814 -0.72 75.65 3.73
CA PRO A 814 -0.08 76.81 3.13
C PRO A 814 1.28 77.04 3.79
N GLU A 815 2.34 77.17 2.98
CA GLU A 815 3.64 77.54 3.52
C GLU A 815 3.50 78.85 4.32
N PRO A 816 4.15 78.97 5.49
CA PRO A 816 4.11 80.18 6.30
C PRO A 816 4.91 81.29 5.63
N THR A 817 4.31 81.92 4.61
CA THR A 817 4.73 83.24 4.12
C THR A 817 4.81 84.18 5.31
N SER A 818 6.01 84.70 5.55
CA SER A 818 6.37 85.27 6.84
C SER A 818 5.60 86.57 7.12
N ILE A 819 4.86 86.58 8.23
CA ILE A 819 4.61 87.75 9.09
C ILE A 819 4.06 88.97 8.30
N LEU A 820 2.74 89.21 8.30
CA LEU A 820 2.04 89.75 9.48
C LEU A 820 0.55 89.42 9.46
N ALA A 821 -0.03 89.21 10.65
CA ALA A 821 -1.44 88.90 10.82
C ALA A 821 -2.34 90.16 10.89
N VAL A 822 -3.62 90.01 10.52
CA VAL A 822 -4.75 90.11 11.47
C VAL A 822 -6.02 89.49 10.85
N ALA A 823 -6.83 88.90 11.72
CA ALA A 823 -8.04 88.11 11.50
C ALA A 823 -8.96 88.44 10.29
N GLY A 824 -9.37 87.37 9.59
CA GLY A 824 -10.79 87.16 9.24
C GLY A 824 -11.20 87.22 7.77
N ILE A 825 -11.21 86.06 7.10
CA ILE A 825 -12.23 85.75 6.07
C ILE A 825 -12.78 84.35 6.36
N GLY A 826 -14.08 84.29 6.68
CA GLY A 826 -14.93 83.17 6.28
C GLY A 826 -15.69 83.59 5.02
N SER A 827 -15.95 82.63 4.12
CA SER A 827 -16.74 82.77 2.87
C SER A 827 -16.32 83.88 1.88
N LEU A 828 -15.79 83.50 0.70
CA LEU A 828 -16.05 84.21 -0.58
C LEU A 828 -15.49 83.47 -1.82
N VAL A 829 -16.24 82.49 -2.35
CA VAL A 829 -16.12 82.08 -3.77
C VAL A 829 -17.51 81.79 -4.36
N TRP A 830 -18.24 82.83 -4.78
CA TRP A 830 -19.30 82.66 -5.78
C TRP A 830 -19.55 83.94 -6.61
N VAL A 831 -19.96 83.73 -7.88
CA VAL A 831 -20.37 84.72 -8.91
C VAL A 831 -19.34 85.79 -9.33
N ARG A 832 -18.93 85.75 -10.61
CA ARG A 832 -19.30 86.74 -11.67
C ARG A 832 -18.51 86.51 -12.98
N ARG A 833 -19.09 86.66 -14.18
CA ARG A 833 -20.49 86.88 -14.60
C ARG A 833 -20.61 86.60 -16.11
N ASN A 834 -21.81 86.26 -16.60
CA ASN A 834 -22.13 86.43 -18.02
C ASN A 834 -21.95 87.91 -18.46
N ARG A 835 -21.38 88.13 -19.64
CA ARG A 835 -21.29 89.45 -20.28
C ARG A 835 -22.49 89.69 -21.20
N SER A 836 -23.36 90.63 -20.85
CA SER A 836 -24.24 91.33 -21.81
C SER A 836 -23.66 92.72 -22.14
N LYS A 837 -24.03 93.27 -23.30
CA LYS A 837 -23.44 94.51 -23.86
C LYS A 837 -24.03 95.79 -23.24
N ARG A 838 -23.34 96.92 -23.46
CA ARG A 838 -23.53 98.21 -22.74
C ARG A 838 -23.91 99.36 -23.69
N ALA A 839 -25.11 99.92 -23.54
CA ALA A 839 -25.50 101.29 -23.90
C ALA A 839 -26.82 101.61 -23.13
N LYS A 840 -26.91 102.60 -22.24
CA LYS A 840 -26.82 104.08 -22.33
C LYS A 840 -28.14 104.79 -22.75
N ASN A 841 -28.87 105.21 -21.71
CA ASN A 841 -29.53 106.51 -21.51
C ASN A 841 -30.76 106.97 -22.32
N ALA A 842 -31.71 107.52 -21.53
CA ALA A 842 -32.52 108.74 -21.74
C ALA A 842 -33.80 108.69 -22.62
N ILE A 843 -34.94 108.65 -21.92
CA ILE A 843 -36.03 109.67 -21.91
C ILE A 843 -36.26 110.46 -23.21
N ALA A 844 -37.40 110.24 -23.87
CA ALA A 844 -38.47 111.24 -24.05
C ALA A 844 -39.63 110.70 -24.93
N VAL A 845 -40.88 111.00 -24.53
CA VAL A 845 -42.17 110.76 -25.23
C VAL A 845 -42.43 109.31 -25.64
#